data_AF-A0AAV1QB19-F1
#
_entry.id   AF-A0AAV1QB19-F1
#
_cell.length_a   1.000
_cell.length_b   1.000
_cell.length_c   1.000
_cell.angle_alpha   90.00
_cell.angle_beta   90.00
_cell.angle_gamma   90.00
#
_symmetry.space_group_name_H-M   'P 1'
#
loop_
_entity.id
_entity.type
_entity.pdbx_description
1 polymer ?
#
loop_
_entity_poly.entity_id
_entity_poly.type
_entity_poly.pdbx_seq_one_letter_code
_entity_poly.pdbx_strand_id
1 'polypeptide(L)'
;MEECRLKKAGDMGPEEYKSQLQKEKQQIRKKLSEYELSTAMKSFIETLSKCDKQRRDYFLKWMKFKLTAHSESANQLSSLHNELKDHCDKKEKDVQTIAELVQTLLESSLGVEHYMREMGLIYEFSIKGSRNTADEISHLPGLAAEMLLDGLPLELLDGDASNIPERWVTDVLMELHKKVGEQSRLLVLTVLGVQSTGKSTLLNIMFGVQFPVSSGRCTRGAYMIFLKVGEDMKHEFNYDFIVLIDTEGLKSPHLAQLEDSYEHDNQLATFVIGLSDVTIINIAMENSTDMKDILQIAVHAFLRMKEIGKKPICHFVHQNVSGVSAHAKNLTDRKHLLDQLNEMTQIAAEMEKKPSIKAFTDVLDYDMDKNNWNIPGLWHGTPPMAPVSTGYSEAVADLKKHLLETVKTNPSSEVSQIPEFLKWIKSLWKAVKYENFIFSFRNTLVAQAYDNLCKEFSQWEQQFRKEILSWLQEAELEILNSDNESEFQHFNELAESKKFEVSEKITSEKRKMEEKLTNYYKKKGQHVNLIEKYKIDFFNSISSLAKEIKYSVNNKLDCALHMKKSSKEVQDILRKYRGVIEDKVMKLLSDCKDSKRSDEQLTEEFEKMWTGVTVNVSGLKEQNISENIFNHLKKNFLNRNVNEELQNAGDLTEIGKSEFKARTEHVRNPKTFNLFRRKDIKMYLQNKADDVIESCTRFVLDIVKTNTDYHECFTKDLLDKIDGSLKNISKEVKIKFEFDLKLHICGIASREFLNMHQKFLSDKDPQTQLEKYKIQYLSDFLDLYKQRDDCQRKANNFVRCCIKPAVEEFINRSLGINIVEDILTGSNSAEYSSRSYFQYNIQEELLQKDDFNGFVKYICNYEIYVKDWIFQHIQKKMSENKTLCKLKNKNLQVIVDKITAALEQASKGPDGVQLPDNKESITRLISNMRTYLIKDISISVEDEKTTLFQIQSTCHPFINSLKMSLEDLNKQLQEEFSKSEDITETLNKLPIKPQDELFKQVFGCGKQCPFCKVPCEAGGKGHDKHHATVHRPQGLGRVRNESTGELVPTLCTTDVHSERRFSNTDTEGEWHPYKEYHTYYPDWLIPPDPSIESSDYWKYVLVRYNDRFAQQYKAEPADVPEAWRRITKEEALKGLKDAFNIK
;
A
#
# COMPACT_ATOMS: atom_id res chain seq x y z
N MET A 1 -6.52 23.57 18.91
CA MET A 1 -6.82 22.15 18.65
C MET A 1 -7.79 21.99 17.50
N GLU A 2 -9.00 22.55 17.57
CA GLU A 2 -9.98 22.46 16.48
C GLU A 2 -9.49 23.00 15.12
N GLU A 3 -8.73 24.11 15.09
CA GLU A 3 -8.08 24.61 13.87
C GLU A 3 -7.09 23.61 13.22
N CYS A 4 -6.55 22.69 14.02
CA CYS A 4 -5.61 21.65 13.57
C CYS A 4 -6.31 20.33 13.22
N ARG A 5 -7.45 20.03 13.86
CA ARG A 5 -8.13 18.72 13.81
C ARG A 5 -9.49 18.74 13.08
N LEU A 6 -10.11 19.91 12.97
CA LEU A 6 -11.34 20.19 12.20
C LEU A 6 -12.54 19.26 12.52
N LYS A 7 -12.71 18.84 13.78
CA LYS A 7 -13.74 17.87 14.21
C LYS A 7 -15.19 18.38 14.05
N LYS A 8 -15.41 19.71 14.02
CA LYS A 8 -16.73 20.38 14.04
C LYS A 8 -17.04 21.20 12.78
N ALA A 9 -16.41 20.88 11.64
CA ALA A 9 -16.48 21.68 10.42
C ALA A 9 -17.86 21.84 9.76
N GLY A 10 -18.87 21.04 10.13
CA GLY A 10 -20.20 21.16 9.52
C GLY A 10 -20.19 20.88 8.01
N ASP A 11 -21.03 21.61 7.27
CA ASP A 11 -21.10 21.60 5.81
C ASP A 11 -20.05 22.49 5.11
N MET A 12 -19.24 23.25 5.86
CA MET A 12 -18.26 24.20 5.31
C MET A 12 -16.98 23.51 4.79
N GLY A 13 -16.27 24.14 3.83
CA GLY A 13 -14.87 23.81 3.47
C GLY A 13 -14.00 23.54 4.69
N PRO A 14 -13.16 22.48 4.80
CA PRO A 14 -12.22 22.38 5.92
C PRO A 14 -11.28 23.58 5.96
N GLU A 15 -10.93 24.12 4.79
CA GLU A 15 -10.07 25.29 4.63
C GLU A 15 -10.84 26.62 4.83
N GLU A 16 -12.12 26.65 4.44
CA GLU A 16 -13.02 27.77 4.70
C GLU A 16 -13.41 27.85 6.18
N TYR A 17 -13.69 26.71 6.81
CA TYR A 17 -13.93 26.51 8.23
C TYR A 17 -12.66 26.81 9.02
N LYS A 18 -11.47 26.45 8.54
CA LYS A 18 -10.21 26.90 9.15
C LYS A 18 -10.08 28.43 9.09
N SER A 19 -10.45 29.05 7.97
CA SER A 19 -10.51 30.51 7.85
C SER A 19 -11.56 31.12 8.78
N GLN A 20 -12.71 30.48 8.95
CA GLN A 20 -13.76 30.89 9.89
C GLN A 20 -13.29 30.75 11.34
N LEU A 21 -12.71 29.62 11.73
CA LEU A 21 -12.11 29.40 13.05
C LEU A 21 -11.05 30.47 13.34
N GLN A 22 -10.26 30.87 12.34
CA GLN A 22 -9.32 31.98 12.47
C GLN A 22 -10.04 33.31 12.70
N LYS A 23 -11.16 33.59 12.00
CA LYS A 23 -12.01 34.77 12.23
C LYS A 23 -12.70 34.75 13.59
N GLU A 24 -13.27 33.62 14.01
CA GLU A 24 -13.90 33.43 15.32
C GLU A 24 -12.89 33.60 16.45
N LYS A 25 -11.71 33.00 16.31
CA LYS A 25 -10.58 33.19 17.23
C LYS A 25 -10.19 34.67 17.31
N GLN A 26 -10.19 35.41 16.20
CA GLN A 26 -9.98 36.85 16.21
C GLN A 26 -11.12 37.62 16.89
N GLN A 27 -12.38 37.24 16.68
CA GLN A 27 -13.54 37.85 17.33
C GLN A 27 -13.56 37.59 18.85
N ILE A 28 -13.29 36.36 19.29
CA ILE A 28 -13.15 36.00 20.70
C ILE A 28 -12.01 36.79 21.32
N ARG A 29 -10.85 36.87 20.66
CA ARG A 29 -9.72 37.71 21.10
C ARG A 29 -10.10 39.18 21.22
N LYS A 30 -10.93 39.69 20.29
CA LYS A 30 -11.43 41.07 20.35
C LYS A 30 -12.34 41.29 21.56
N LYS A 31 -13.31 40.40 21.81
CA LYS A 31 -14.17 40.44 23.00
C LYS A 31 -13.36 40.36 24.29
N LEU A 32 -12.37 39.46 24.34
CA LEU A 32 -11.46 39.33 25.49
C LEU A 32 -10.57 40.57 25.68
N SER A 33 -10.18 41.25 24.59
CA SER A 33 -9.42 42.51 24.69
C SER A 33 -10.27 43.71 25.14
N GLU A 34 -11.60 43.60 25.07
CA GLU A 34 -12.56 44.59 25.55
C GLU A 34 -12.98 44.32 27.01
N TYR A 35 -12.48 43.26 27.65
CA TYR A 35 -12.80 42.89 29.02
C TYR A 35 -12.23 43.91 30.02
N GLU A 36 -13.09 44.51 30.82
CA GLU A 36 -12.68 45.40 31.91
C GLU A 36 -12.33 44.62 33.17
N LEU A 37 -11.19 44.94 33.78
CA LEU A 37 -10.75 44.33 35.03
C LEU A 37 -11.82 44.49 36.13
N SER A 38 -12.22 43.37 36.73
CA SER A 38 -13.13 43.37 37.88
C SER A 38 -12.51 44.09 39.08
N THR A 39 -13.34 44.62 39.99
CA THR A 39 -12.86 45.28 41.22
C THR A 39 -11.99 44.35 42.08
N ALA A 40 -12.32 43.05 42.09
CA ALA A 40 -11.53 42.04 42.80
C ALA A 40 -10.15 41.85 42.14
N MET A 41 -10.09 41.75 40.81
CA MET A 41 -8.83 41.57 40.08
C MET A 41 -7.94 42.82 40.15
N LYS A 42 -8.52 44.02 40.06
CA LYS A 42 -7.81 45.30 40.31
C LYS A 42 -7.21 45.32 41.70
N SER A 43 -8.00 44.99 42.72
CA SER A 43 -7.53 44.96 44.12
C SER A 43 -6.41 43.94 44.32
N PHE A 44 -6.52 42.76 43.72
CA PHE A 44 -5.50 41.72 43.78
C PHE A 44 -4.19 42.16 43.11
N ILE A 45 -4.25 42.66 41.87
CA ILE A 45 -3.07 43.15 41.12
C ILE A 45 -2.41 44.33 41.84
N GLU A 46 -3.19 45.32 42.29
CA GLU A 46 -2.67 46.47 43.02
C GLU A 46 -1.99 46.07 44.32
N THR A 47 -2.60 45.16 45.08
CA THR A 47 -2.04 44.68 46.35
C THR A 47 -0.73 43.93 46.11
N LEU A 48 -0.65 43.10 45.07
CA LEU A 48 0.59 42.40 44.72
C LEU A 48 1.67 43.33 44.16
N SER A 49 1.29 44.38 43.44
CA SER A 49 2.23 45.32 42.82
C SER A 49 2.82 46.33 43.82
N LYS A 50 2.06 46.75 44.84
CA LYS A 50 2.44 47.79 45.81
C LYS A 50 3.08 47.26 47.08
N CYS A 51 2.93 45.97 47.38
CA CYS A 51 3.44 45.36 48.60
C CYS A 51 4.90 44.91 48.46
N ASP A 52 5.66 45.01 49.55
CA ASP A 52 6.91 44.30 49.70
C ASP A 52 6.67 42.79 49.85
N LYS A 53 7.73 41.98 49.68
CA LYS A 53 7.65 40.52 49.71
C LYS A 53 6.86 39.98 50.92
N GLN A 54 7.14 40.47 52.12
CA GLN A 54 6.48 39.99 53.34
C GLN A 54 4.97 40.24 53.34
N ARG A 55 4.52 41.41 52.88
CA ARG A 55 3.09 41.72 52.78
C ARG A 55 2.42 40.92 51.66
N ARG A 56 3.09 40.70 50.53
CA ARG A 56 2.59 39.84 49.45
C ARG A 56 2.37 38.40 49.94
N ASP A 57 3.36 37.83 50.61
CA ASP A 57 3.28 36.47 51.17
C ASP A 57 2.15 36.34 52.20
N TYR A 58 2.00 37.34 53.06
CA TYR A 58 0.92 37.40 54.05
C TYR A 58 -0.44 37.46 53.36
N PHE A 59 -0.59 38.35 52.37
CA PHE A 59 -1.83 38.51 51.60
C PHE A 59 -2.25 37.21 50.91
N LEU A 60 -1.32 36.55 50.19
CA LEU A 60 -1.59 35.30 49.48
C LEU A 60 -1.94 34.15 50.43
N LYS A 61 -1.23 34.04 51.58
CA LYS A 61 -1.55 33.05 52.62
C LYS A 61 -2.92 33.29 53.25
N TRP A 62 -3.26 34.54 53.56
CA TRP A 62 -4.56 34.89 54.11
C TRP A 62 -5.70 34.68 53.12
N MET A 63 -5.48 35.02 51.86
CA MET A 63 -6.44 34.77 50.79
C MET A 63 -6.69 33.26 50.65
N LYS A 64 -5.63 32.44 50.61
CA LYS A 64 -5.74 30.98 50.60
C LYS A 64 -6.53 30.47 51.81
N PHE A 65 -6.19 30.91 53.03
CA PHE A 65 -6.90 30.52 54.24
C PHE A 65 -8.38 30.91 54.20
N LYS A 66 -8.72 32.12 53.75
CA LYS A 66 -10.10 32.61 53.68
C LYS A 66 -10.91 31.90 52.61
N LEU A 67 -10.33 31.64 51.44
CA LEU A 67 -10.97 30.87 50.37
C LEU A 67 -11.23 29.43 50.80
N THR A 68 -10.25 28.80 51.47
CA THR A 68 -10.42 27.45 52.04
C THR A 68 -11.47 27.43 53.14
N ALA A 69 -11.43 28.36 54.11
CA ALA A 69 -12.41 28.45 55.19
C ALA A 69 -13.83 28.70 54.66
N HIS A 70 -13.98 29.52 53.61
CA HIS A 70 -15.26 29.76 52.96
C HIS A 70 -15.77 28.48 52.25
N SER A 71 -14.87 27.74 51.61
CA SER A 71 -15.19 26.44 50.97
C SER A 71 -15.58 25.38 52.02
N GLU A 72 -14.91 25.33 53.17
CA GLU A 72 -15.18 24.36 54.25
C GLU A 72 -16.41 24.74 55.08
N SER A 73 -16.71 26.03 55.24
CA SER A 73 -17.89 26.52 55.98
C SER A 73 -19.21 26.39 55.21
N ALA A 74 -19.15 26.19 53.89
CA ALA A 74 -20.30 25.88 53.07
C ALA A 74 -20.65 24.38 53.24
N ASN A 75 -21.68 24.07 54.03
CA ASN A 75 -22.22 22.70 54.22
C ASN A 75 -22.52 21.93 52.92
N GLN A 76 -22.50 22.59 51.76
CA GLN A 76 -22.71 22.03 50.43
C GLN A 76 -21.53 21.18 49.93
N LEU A 77 -20.27 21.53 50.20
CA LEU A 77 -19.13 20.77 49.66
C LEU A 77 -18.95 19.42 50.36
N SER A 78 -19.22 19.35 51.67
CA SER A 78 -19.20 18.09 52.42
C SER A 78 -20.40 17.20 52.09
N SER A 79 -21.57 17.76 51.80
CA SER A 79 -22.72 16.98 51.33
C SER A 79 -22.48 16.42 49.93
N LEU A 80 -21.95 17.22 49.00
CA LEU A 80 -21.59 16.80 47.64
C LEU A 80 -20.53 15.69 47.65
N HIS A 81 -19.53 15.76 48.55
CA HIS A 81 -18.53 14.69 48.69
C HIS A 81 -19.14 13.38 49.23
N ASN A 82 -20.08 13.46 50.17
CA ASN A 82 -20.75 12.27 50.70
C ASN A 82 -21.68 11.64 49.63
N GLU A 83 -22.43 12.46 48.88
CA GLU A 83 -23.25 11.99 47.75
C GLU A 83 -22.41 11.35 46.65
N LEU A 84 -21.27 11.97 46.29
CA LEU A 84 -20.33 11.42 45.33
C LEU A 84 -19.81 10.04 45.78
N LYS A 85 -19.41 9.93 47.06
CA LYS A 85 -18.90 8.69 47.64
C LYS A 85 -19.96 7.58 47.62
N ASP A 86 -21.17 7.89 48.03
CA ASP A 86 -22.30 6.94 48.02
C ASP A 86 -22.66 6.47 46.61
N HIS A 87 -22.53 7.34 45.59
CA HIS A 87 -22.73 6.95 44.19
C HIS A 87 -21.56 6.15 43.60
N CYS A 88 -20.31 6.41 44.03
CA CYS A 88 -19.15 5.66 43.61
C CYS A 88 -19.08 4.22 44.18
N ASP A 89 -19.69 3.99 45.35
CA ASP A 89 -19.70 2.70 46.05
C ASP A 89 -20.85 1.77 45.60
N LYS A 90 -21.77 2.23 44.73
CA LYS A 90 -22.85 1.41 44.14
C LYS A 90 -22.30 0.40 43.12
N LYS A 91 -22.90 -0.81 43.09
CA LYS A 91 -22.57 -1.88 42.12
C LYS A 91 -22.86 -1.50 40.66
N GLU A 92 -23.92 -0.72 40.43
CA GLU A 92 -24.22 -0.06 39.16
C GLU A 92 -23.99 1.44 39.35
N LYS A 93 -23.00 1.98 38.66
CA LYS A 93 -22.61 3.39 38.78
C LYS A 93 -23.44 4.21 37.80
N ASP A 94 -24.21 5.17 38.32
CA ASP A 94 -24.89 6.17 37.50
C ASP A 94 -23.90 7.27 37.09
N VAL A 95 -23.36 7.10 35.89
CA VAL A 95 -22.25 7.87 35.33
C VAL A 95 -22.59 9.36 35.19
N GLN A 96 -23.81 9.66 34.76
CA GLN A 96 -24.23 11.02 34.43
C GLN A 96 -24.39 11.85 35.70
N THR A 97 -25.04 11.29 36.72
CA THR A 97 -25.19 11.90 38.04
C THR A 97 -23.84 12.10 38.73
N ILE A 98 -22.89 11.16 38.58
CA ILE A 98 -21.51 11.31 39.10
C ILE A 98 -20.79 12.47 38.40
N ALA A 99 -20.94 12.61 37.07
CA ALA A 99 -20.30 13.70 36.32
C ALA A 99 -20.85 15.08 36.72
N GLU A 100 -22.17 15.21 36.90
CA GLU A 100 -22.83 16.46 37.34
C GLU A 100 -22.40 16.87 38.77
N LEU A 101 -22.30 15.91 39.69
CA LEU A 101 -21.81 16.14 41.05
C LEU A 101 -20.34 16.59 41.07
N VAL A 102 -19.49 15.99 40.23
CA VAL A 102 -18.08 16.40 40.08
C VAL A 102 -17.96 17.79 39.48
N GLN A 103 -18.74 18.11 38.45
CA GLN A 103 -18.75 19.44 37.83
C GLN A 103 -19.17 20.51 38.84
N THR A 104 -20.23 20.24 39.62
CA THR A 104 -20.70 21.13 40.68
C THR A 104 -19.64 21.34 41.76
N LEU A 105 -18.89 20.29 42.10
CA LEU A 105 -17.80 20.33 43.07
C LEU A 105 -16.60 21.15 42.58
N LEU A 106 -16.27 21.04 41.28
CA LEU A 106 -15.23 21.84 40.63
C LEU A 106 -15.62 23.33 40.57
N GLU A 107 -16.84 23.64 40.12
CA GLU A 107 -17.37 25.01 40.04
C GLU A 107 -17.50 25.69 41.41
N SER A 108 -17.66 24.90 42.47
CA SER A 108 -17.72 25.38 43.86
C SER A 108 -16.33 25.60 44.49
N SER A 109 -15.23 25.36 43.77
CA SER A 109 -13.86 25.40 44.31
C SER A 109 -13.04 26.58 43.77
N LEU A 110 -12.94 27.65 44.57
CA LEU A 110 -12.13 28.83 44.23
C LEU A 110 -10.83 28.87 45.04
N GLY A 111 -9.70 29.13 44.37
CA GLY A 111 -8.37 29.23 44.97
C GLY A 111 -7.52 30.33 44.35
N VAL A 112 -6.33 30.55 44.91
CA VAL A 112 -5.43 31.65 44.49
C VAL A 112 -4.90 31.42 43.07
N GLU A 113 -4.72 30.16 42.68
CA GLU A 113 -4.34 29.74 41.33
C GLU A 113 -5.30 30.25 40.25
N HIS A 114 -6.59 30.38 40.55
CA HIS A 114 -7.59 30.91 39.62
C HIS A 114 -7.40 32.41 39.36
N TYR A 115 -7.06 33.19 40.39
CA TYR A 115 -6.72 34.61 40.24
C TYR A 115 -5.42 34.80 39.46
N MET A 116 -4.45 33.90 39.65
CA MET A 116 -3.20 33.90 38.88
C MET A 116 -3.44 33.52 37.41
N ARG A 117 -4.32 32.54 37.14
CA ARG A 117 -4.75 32.16 35.79
C ARG A 117 -5.45 33.33 35.10
N GLU A 118 -6.39 34.00 35.77
CA GLU A 118 -7.09 35.18 35.25
C GLU A 118 -6.10 36.31 34.91
N MET A 119 -5.16 36.61 35.82
CA MET A 119 -4.09 37.58 35.60
C MET A 119 -3.26 37.26 34.34
N GLY A 120 -2.90 35.99 34.13
CA GLY A 120 -2.18 35.55 32.95
C GLY A 120 -2.99 35.66 31.65
N LEU A 121 -4.27 35.30 31.69
CA LEU A 121 -5.18 35.43 30.54
C LEU A 121 -5.40 36.91 30.16
N ILE A 122 -5.53 37.79 31.15
CA ILE A 122 -5.60 39.25 30.93
C ILE A 122 -4.36 39.70 30.14
N TYR A 123 -3.16 39.31 30.56
CA TYR A 123 -1.94 39.67 29.83
C TYR A 123 -1.88 39.06 28.41
N GLU A 124 -2.25 37.79 28.27
CA GLU A 124 -2.26 37.06 26.99
C GLU A 124 -3.13 37.78 25.92
N PHE A 125 -4.26 38.38 26.33
CA PHE A 125 -5.25 38.93 25.41
C PHE A 125 -5.37 40.48 25.36
N SER A 126 -4.82 41.24 26.32
CA SER A 126 -5.07 42.70 26.42
C SER A 126 -4.23 43.60 25.50
N ILE A 127 -3.09 43.14 24.97
CA ILE A 127 -2.07 44.03 24.34
C ILE A 127 -2.41 44.47 22.89
N LYS A 128 -3.58 44.10 22.34
CA LYS A 128 -3.98 44.53 20.98
C LYS A 128 -5.11 45.57 20.93
N GLY A 129 -5.68 45.99 22.07
CA GLY A 129 -6.95 46.74 22.11
C GLY A 129 -6.89 48.23 22.47
N SER A 130 -5.95 48.70 23.31
CA SER A 130 -5.89 50.13 23.69
C SER A 130 -4.50 50.52 24.20
N ARG A 131 -4.05 51.76 23.91
CA ARG A 131 -2.74 52.26 24.40
C ARG A 131 -2.70 52.50 25.91
N ASN A 132 -3.84 52.75 26.57
CA ASN A 132 -3.87 53.13 27.99
C ASN A 132 -3.81 51.93 28.95
N THR A 133 -4.44 50.80 28.60
CA THR A 133 -4.38 49.56 29.41
C THR A 133 -3.10 48.74 29.19
N ALA A 134 -2.40 48.96 28.06
CA ALA A 134 -1.15 48.27 27.77
C ALA A 134 -0.02 48.65 28.76
N ASP A 135 0.06 49.92 29.16
CA ASP A 135 1.06 50.40 30.11
C ASP A 135 0.80 49.86 31.53
N GLU A 136 -0.47 49.79 31.96
CA GLU A 136 -0.89 49.26 33.28
C GLU A 136 -0.74 47.74 33.47
N ILE A 137 -0.61 46.98 32.39
CA ILE A 137 -0.54 45.50 32.42
C ILE A 137 0.87 45.02 32.04
N SER A 138 1.72 45.93 31.52
CA SER A 138 3.08 45.63 31.06
C SER A 138 4.02 45.08 32.15
N HIS A 139 3.76 45.42 33.43
CA HIS A 139 4.57 44.94 34.56
C HIS A 139 4.15 43.58 35.13
N LEU A 140 3.00 43.02 34.73
CA LEU A 140 2.48 41.76 35.28
C LEU A 140 3.44 40.57 35.10
N PRO A 141 4.12 40.37 33.94
CA PRO A 141 5.09 39.29 33.81
C PRO A 141 6.26 39.42 34.78
N GLY A 142 6.72 40.66 35.03
CA GLY A 142 7.77 40.95 36.00
C GLY A 142 7.35 40.65 37.43
N LEU A 143 6.11 40.97 37.80
CA LEU A 143 5.53 40.63 39.09
C LEU A 143 5.38 39.11 39.28
N ALA A 144 4.86 38.41 38.27
CA ALA A 144 4.75 36.95 38.30
C ALA A 144 6.12 36.27 38.35
N ALA A 145 7.14 36.81 37.68
CA ALA A 145 8.51 36.32 37.77
C ALA A 145 9.08 36.45 39.20
N GLU A 146 8.77 37.54 39.91
CA GLU A 146 9.15 37.68 41.32
C GLU A 146 8.45 36.66 42.21
N MET A 147 7.16 36.45 42.00
CA MET A 147 6.39 35.44 42.74
C MET A 147 6.91 34.02 42.47
N LEU A 148 7.32 33.75 41.23
CA LEU A 148 7.92 32.47 40.85
C LEU A 148 9.29 32.26 41.54
N LEU A 149 10.10 33.32 41.69
CA LEU A 149 11.33 33.30 42.50
C LEU A 149 11.06 33.12 44.00
N ASP A 150 9.90 33.57 44.48
CA ASP A 150 9.44 33.39 45.86
C ASP A 150 8.88 31.98 46.12
N GLY A 151 8.84 31.11 45.09
CA GLY A 151 8.45 29.70 45.20
C GLY A 151 6.96 29.43 44.99
N LEU A 152 6.22 30.39 44.42
CA LEU A 152 4.82 30.16 44.03
C LEU A 152 4.71 29.38 42.72
N PRO A 153 3.72 28.48 42.58
CA PRO A 153 3.51 27.73 41.35
C PRO A 153 2.97 28.62 40.24
N LEU A 154 3.50 28.43 39.04
CA LEU A 154 3.01 29.02 37.80
C LEU A 154 2.37 27.94 36.94
N GLU A 155 1.18 28.20 36.42
CA GLU A 155 0.51 27.29 35.49
C GLU A 155 1.21 27.28 34.13
N LEU A 156 1.61 26.09 33.68
CA LEU A 156 2.23 25.86 32.38
C LEU A 156 1.20 25.42 31.33
N LEU A 157 0.32 24.50 31.68
CA LEU A 157 -0.75 23.99 30.81
C LEU A 157 -2.08 24.09 31.55
N ASP A 158 -3.06 24.75 30.94
CA ASP A 158 -4.44 24.77 31.42
C ASP A 158 -5.13 23.45 31.03
N GLY A 159 -5.52 22.65 32.03
CA GLY A 159 -6.19 21.35 31.82
C GLY A 159 -7.65 21.46 31.37
N ASP A 160 -8.32 22.58 31.63
CA ASP A 160 -9.72 22.77 31.25
C ASP A 160 -9.84 23.21 29.79
N ALA A 161 -8.91 24.06 29.34
CA ALA A 161 -8.82 24.51 27.95
C ALA A 161 -7.89 23.65 27.07
N SER A 162 -7.14 22.73 27.68
CA SER A 162 -6.03 21.97 27.06
C SER A 162 -5.12 22.87 26.21
N ASN A 163 -4.68 23.99 26.80
CA ASN A 163 -3.91 25.03 26.11
C ASN A 163 -2.81 25.65 26.98
N ILE A 164 -1.75 26.11 26.32
CA ILE A 164 -0.67 26.87 26.94
C ILE A 164 -0.85 28.36 26.60
N PRO A 165 -0.86 29.27 27.58
CA PRO A 165 -0.79 30.70 27.33
C PRO A 165 0.66 31.07 26.95
N GLU A 166 1.00 30.79 25.68
CA GLU A 166 2.37 30.80 25.17
C GLU A 166 3.06 32.15 25.37
N ARG A 167 2.34 33.28 25.26
CA ARG A 167 2.92 34.60 25.45
C ARG A 167 3.16 34.90 26.92
N TRP A 168 2.17 34.67 27.77
CA TRP A 168 2.29 34.83 29.22
C TRP A 168 3.49 34.05 29.78
N VAL A 169 3.58 32.74 29.47
CA VAL A 169 4.69 31.90 29.95
C VAL A 169 6.03 32.38 29.38
N THR A 170 6.08 32.77 28.10
CA THR A 170 7.30 33.31 27.49
C THR A 170 7.79 34.55 28.23
N ASP A 171 6.90 35.53 28.42
CA ASP A 171 7.28 36.84 28.94
C ASP A 171 7.63 36.75 30.44
N VAL A 172 6.91 35.95 31.22
CA VAL A 172 7.24 35.69 32.65
C VAL A 172 8.62 35.05 32.79
N LEU A 173 8.90 34.01 32.01
CA LEU A 173 10.19 33.32 32.10
C LEU A 173 11.34 34.19 31.59
N MET A 174 11.14 34.99 30.54
CA MET A 174 12.16 35.94 30.08
C MET A 174 12.42 37.07 31.09
N GLU A 175 11.40 37.57 31.80
CA GLU A 175 11.59 38.51 32.91
C GLU A 175 12.34 37.86 34.08
N LEU A 176 12.05 36.58 34.40
CA LEU A 176 12.82 35.82 35.38
C LEU A 176 14.28 35.71 34.96
N HIS A 177 14.56 35.36 33.71
CA HIS A 177 15.91 35.26 33.14
C HIS A 177 16.70 36.57 33.28
N LYS A 178 16.08 37.71 32.99
CA LYS A 178 16.69 39.04 33.18
C LYS A 178 16.98 39.34 34.65
N LYS A 179 16.02 39.06 35.55
CA LYS A 179 16.15 39.32 37.00
C LYS A 179 17.27 38.52 37.65
N VAL A 180 17.65 37.38 37.06
CA VAL A 180 18.74 36.51 37.55
C VAL A 180 20.07 36.75 36.83
N GLY A 181 20.18 37.85 36.07
CA GLY A 181 21.43 38.22 35.38
C GLY A 181 21.75 37.32 34.19
N GLU A 182 20.74 36.79 33.51
CA GLU A 182 20.86 35.89 32.35
C GLU A 182 21.56 34.56 32.68
N GLN A 183 21.67 34.21 33.96
CA GLN A 183 22.19 32.93 34.44
C GLN A 183 21.04 32.08 34.97
N SER A 184 20.48 31.24 34.11
CA SER A 184 19.28 30.47 34.41
C SER A 184 19.39 29.02 33.96
N ARG A 185 20.47 28.33 34.31
CA ARG A 185 20.63 26.90 34.02
C ARG A 185 19.59 26.08 34.78
N LEU A 186 18.79 25.30 34.06
CA LEU A 186 17.62 24.59 34.59
C LEU A 186 17.86 23.10 34.67
N LEU A 187 17.43 22.49 35.78
CA LEU A 187 17.18 21.06 35.92
C LEU A 187 15.66 20.85 36.00
N VAL A 188 15.05 20.23 35.00
CA VAL A 188 13.59 20.03 34.95
C VAL A 188 13.21 18.64 35.44
N LEU A 189 12.39 18.57 36.49
CA LEU A 189 11.90 17.34 37.10
C LEU A 189 10.37 17.29 37.06
N THR A 190 9.82 16.24 36.45
CA THR A 190 8.37 16.04 36.32
C THR A 190 7.90 14.77 37.02
N VAL A 191 6.69 14.80 37.58
CA VAL A 191 6.02 13.60 38.12
C VAL A 191 4.75 13.30 37.34
N LEU A 192 4.66 12.09 36.80
CA LEU A 192 3.53 11.57 36.03
C LEU A 192 2.93 10.35 36.73
N GLY A 193 1.62 10.12 36.61
CA GLY A 193 0.96 8.95 37.21
C GLY A 193 -0.55 9.09 37.25
N VAL A 194 -1.24 7.96 37.50
CA VAL A 194 -2.71 7.90 37.58
C VAL A 194 -3.25 8.90 38.62
N GLN A 195 -4.50 9.33 38.47
CA GLN A 195 -5.17 10.20 39.45
C GLN A 195 -5.14 9.61 40.87
N SER A 196 -4.99 10.48 41.87
CA SER A 196 -5.00 10.13 43.30
C SER A 196 -3.88 9.19 43.77
N THR A 197 -2.77 9.08 43.04
CA THR A 197 -1.60 8.25 43.41
C THR A 197 -0.59 8.95 44.33
N GLY A 198 -0.83 10.21 44.72
CA GLY A 198 0.05 10.95 45.65
C GLY A 198 1.20 11.73 45.01
N LYS A 199 1.12 12.09 43.73
CA LYS A 199 2.15 12.84 42.97
C LYS A 199 2.58 14.16 43.63
N SER A 200 1.65 15.08 43.81
CA SER A 200 1.91 16.38 44.42
C SER A 200 2.34 16.23 45.88
N THR A 201 1.82 15.22 46.58
CA THR A 201 2.25 14.87 47.95
C THR A 201 3.72 14.43 47.99
N LEU A 202 4.16 13.62 47.03
CA LEU A 202 5.56 13.19 46.89
C LEU A 202 6.47 14.41 46.68
N LEU A 203 6.12 15.31 45.75
CA LEU A 203 6.91 16.54 45.50
C LEU A 203 6.95 17.48 46.70
N ASN A 204 5.80 17.72 47.34
CA ASN A 204 5.68 18.59 48.50
C ASN A 204 6.57 18.10 49.66
N ILE A 205 6.58 16.79 49.93
CA ILE A 205 7.41 16.21 51.00
C ILE A 205 8.89 16.21 50.60
N MET A 206 9.20 15.85 49.34
CA MET A 206 10.58 15.74 48.87
C MET A 206 11.31 17.09 48.85
N PHE A 207 10.65 18.16 48.38
CA PHE A 207 11.28 19.46 48.19
C PHE A 207 10.80 20.56 49.14
N GLY A 208 9.83 20.28 50.02
CA GLY A 208 9.27 21.27 50.93
C GLY A 208 8.44 22.34 50.22
N VAL A 209 7.91 22.01 49.04
CA VAL A 209 7.10 22.91 48.20
C VAL A 209 5.62 22.81 48.54
N GLN A 210 4.82 23.73 47.98
CA GLN A 210 3.38 23.80 48.23
C GLN A 210 2.57 23.77 46.93
N PHE A 211 2.70 22.68 46.17
CA PHE A 211 1.69 22.38 45.16
C PHE A 211 0.31 22.22 45.82
N PRO A 212 -0.77 22.66 45.17
CA PRO A 212 -2.12 22.53 45.71
C PRO A 212 -2.48 21.05 45.92
N VAL A 213 -2.61 20.64 47.18
CA VAL A 213 -3.05 19.30 47.59
C VAL A 213 -4.30 19.43 48.45
N SER A 214 -5.45 18.93 47.98
CA SER A 214 -6.59 18.71 48.89
C SER A 214 -7.37 17.47 48.49
N SER A 215 -7.96 16.81 49.49
CA SER A 215 -8.97 15.78 49.30
C SER A 215 -10.10 16.34 48.42
N GLY A 216 -10.31 15.73 47.25
CA GLY A 216 -11.32 16.16 46.27
C GLY A 216 -10.85 17.17 45.22
N ARG A 217 -9.64 17.73 45.31
CA ARG A 217 -9.05 18.56 44.24
C ARG A 217 -7.91 17.77 43.59
N CYS A 218 -8.07 17.44 42.33
CA CYS A 218 -6.96 16.93 41.52
C CYS A 218 -6.38 18.08 40.72
N THR A 219 -5.05 18.19 40.67
CA THR A 219 -4.34 19.10 39.76
C THR A 219 -4.94 18.95 38.36
N ARG A 220 -5.35 20.06 37.75
CA ARG A 220 -5.83 20.10 36.37
C ARG A 220 -4.80 20.81 35.49
N GLY A 221 -4.36 20.15 34.43
CA GLY A 221 -3.25 20.63 33.60
C GLY A 221 -1.87 20.39 34.22
N ALA A 222 -0.93 21.33 34.08
CA ALA A 222 0.43 21.21 34.60
C ALA A 222 0.93 22.52 35.23
N TYR A 223 1.56 22.42 36.40
CA TYR A 223 2.09 23.56 37.15
C TYR A 223 3.59 23.40 37.37
N MET A 224 4.33 24.50 37.30
CA MET A 224 5.78 24.52 37.54
C MET A 224 6.18 25.43 38.71
N ILE A 225 7.16 25.01 39.50
CA ILE A 225 7.79 25.78 40.57
C ILE A 225 9.30 25.88 40.31
N PHE A 226 9.87 27.07 40.49
CA PHE A 226 11.31 27.30 40.37
C PHE A 226 11.95 27.35 41.75
N LEU A 227 12.86 26.42 42.02
CA LEU A 227 13.65 26.39 43.24
C LEU A 227 15.06 26.89 42.94
N LYS A 228 15.42 28.03 43.52
CA LYS A 228 16.77 28.58 43.40
C LYS A 228 17.76 27.68 44.13
N VAL A 229 18.82 27.26 43.44
CA VAL A 229 19.91 26.48 44.04
C VAL A 229 20.79 27.44 44.87
N GLY A 230 21.08 27.07 46.12
CA GLY A 230 21.95 27.85 47.00
C GLY A 230 23.37 27.98 46.43
N GLU A 231 24.05 29.10 46.66
CA GLU A 231 25.37 29.41 46.06
C GLU A 231 26.40 28.30 46.33
N ASP A 232 26.41 27.73 47.53
CA ASP A 232 27.30 26.63 47.94
C ASP A 232 27.11 25.37 47.10
N MET A 233 25.88 25.15 46.60
CA MET A 233 25.50 23.98 45.82
C MET A 233 25.59 24.24 44.31
N LYS A 234 25.58 25.49 43.84
CA LYS A 234 25.69 25.80 42.40
C LYS A 234 26.99 25.29 41.78
N HIS A 235 28.09 25.35 42.53
CA HIS A 235 29.39 24.81 42.10
C HIS A 235 29.40 23.28 42.02
N GLU A 236 28.54 22.60 42.78
CA GLU A 236 28.46 21.14 42.84
C GLU A 236 27.49 20.55 41.80
N PHE A 237 26.37 21.25 41.53
CA PHE A 237 25.32 20.75 40.65
C PHE A 237 25.34 21.35 39.24
N ASN A 238 26.05 22.47 39.01
CA ASN A 238 26.08 23.19 37.73
C ASN A 238 24.72 23.76 37.24
N TYR A 239 23.71 23.78 38.10
CA TYR A 239 22.38 24.36 37.83
C TYR A 239 22.10 25.57 38.73
N ASP A 240 21.35 26.53 38.19
CA ASP A 240 20.91 27.72 38.92
C ASP A 240 19.51 27.52 39.51
N PHE A 241 18.68 26.70 38.85
CA PHE A 241 17.31 26.37 39.27
C PHE A 241 16.98 24.89 39.11
N ILE A 242 16.21 24.37 40.06
CA ILE A 242 15.47 23.11 39.91
C ILE A 242 14.02 23.48 39.60
N VAL A 243 13.52 23.08 38.43
CA VAL A 243 12.15 23.31 37.99
C VAL A 243 11.34 22.05 38.27
N LEU A 244 10.38 22.13 39.18
CA LEU A 244 9.48 21.01 39.48
C LEU A 244 8.19 21.18 38.70
N ILE A 245 7.76 20.16 37.96
CA ILE A 245 6.49 20.13 37.23
C ILE A 245 5.56 19.08 37.85
N ASP A 246 4.45 19.54 38.41
CA ASP A 246 3.34 18.70 38.87
C ASP A 246 2.26 18.63 37.78
N THR A 247 1.77 17.42 37.50
CA THR A 247 0.82 17.18 36.41
C THR A 247 -0.51 16.66 36.91
N GLU A 248 -1.55 16.87 36.12
CA GLU A 248 -2.82 16.18 36.27
C GLU A 248 -2.65 14.67 36.27
N GLY A 249 -3.56 13.99 36.98
CA GLY A 249 -3.57 12.54 37.03
C GLY A 249 -4.22 11.92 35.81
N LEU A 250 -3.48 11.01 35.17
CA LEU A 250 -3.98 10.26 34.01
C LEU A 250 -5.14 9.34 34.40
N LYS A 251 -6.02 9.04 33.44
CA LYS A 251 -7.17 8.14 33.56
C LYS A 251 -8.12 8.51 34.68
N SER A 252 -8.58 9.76 34.72
CA SER A 252 -9.59 10.14 35.69
C SER A 252 -10.87 9.30 35.50
N PRO A 253 -11.43 8.64 36.54
CA PRO A 253 -12.66 7.84 36.43
C PRO A 253 -13.86 8.64 35.91
N HIS A 254 -13.81 9.97 36.05
CA HIS A 254 -14.84 10.91 35.62
C HIS A 254 -14.70 11.32 34.15
N LEU A 255 -13.48 11.31 33.61
CA LEU A 255 -13.20 11.62 32.21
C LEU A 255 -13.18 10.36 31.33
N ALA A 256 -12.79 9.20 31.87
CA ALA A 256 -12.62 7.92 31.16
C ALA A 256 -13.84 7.39 30.40
N GLN A 257 -15.00 8.04 30.50
CA GLN A 257 -16.26 7.66 29.85
C GLN A 257 -16.68 8.62 28.71
N LEU A 258 -15.94 9.71 28.50
CA LEU A 258 -16.05 10.57 27.32
C LEU A 258 -15.14 10.01 26.22
N GLU A 259 -15.64 9.87 24.99
CA GLU A 259 -14.91 9.26 23.85
C GLU A 259 -13.53 9.89 23.56
N ASP A 260 -13.28 11.13 24.00
CA ASP A 260 -12.03 11.90 23.78
C ASP A 260 -11.04 11.91 24.98
N SER A 261 -11.34 11.29 26.13
CA SER A 261 -10.53 11.47 27.36
C SER A 261 -9.10 10.93 27.28
N TYR A 262 -8.90 9.85 26.52
CA TYR A 262 -7.58 9.26 26.30
C TYR A 262 -6.67 10.18 25.47
N GLU A 263 -7.23 11.05 24.61
CA GLU A 263 -6.42 11.98 23.83
C GLU A 263 -5.76 13.04 24.71
N HIS A 264 -6.50 13.59 25.68
CA HIS A 264 -6.00 14.60 26.61
C HIS A 264 -4.85 14.08 27.47
N ASP A 265 -5.01 12.88 28.05
CA ASP A 265 -3.99 12.22 28.87
C ASP A 265 -2.70 11.99 28.07
N ASN A 266 -2.83 11.57 26.80
CA ASN A 266 -1.69 11.33 25.93
C ASN A 266 -0.92 12.60 25.59
N GLN A 267 -1.64 13.70 25.33
CA GLN A 267 -1.06 15.01 25.04
C GLN A 267 -0.29 15.56 26.23
N LEU A 268 -0.90 15.52 27.42
CA LEU A 268 -0.28 15.97 28.65
C LEU A 268 1.01 15.18 28.92
N ALA A 269 0.93 13.85 28.91
CA ALA A 269 2.07 12.98 29.19
C ALA A 269 3.21 13.19 28.19
N THR A 270 2.91 13.25 26.89
CA THR A 270 3.92 13.49 25.85
C THR A 270 4.62 14.84 26.03
N PHE A 271 3.83 15.88 26.30
CA PHE A 271 4.35 17.24 26.45
C PHE A 271 5.28 17.40 27.66
N VAL A 272 4.84 16.95 28.84
CA VAL A 272 5.61 17.12 30.08
C VAL A 272 6.85 16.22 30.13
N ILE A 273 6.77 15.01 29.60
CA ILE A 273 7.93 14.11 29.44
C ILE A 273 8.98 14.76 28.52
N GLY A 274 8.54 15.30 27.37
CA GLY A 274 9.40 15.97 26.39
C GLY A 274 10.19 17.16 26.94
N LEU A 275 9.71 17.80 28.00
CA LEU A 275 10.35 18.95 28.63
C LEU A 275 11.32 18.59 29.76
N SER A 276 11.29 17.36 30.25
CA SER A 276 11.93 16.97 31.50
C SER A 276 13.34 16.46 31.28
N ASP A 277 14.25 16.77 32.21
CA ASP A 277 15.55 16.11 32.33
C ASP A 277 15.43 14.85 33.21
N VAL A 278 14.53 14.90 34.19
CA VAL A 278 14.18 13.77 35.07
C VAL A 278 12.67 13.57 35.09
N THR A 279 12.21 12.35 34.80
CA THR A 279 10.79 11.98 34.85
C THR A 279 10.56 10.93 35.93
N ILE A 280 9.64 11.17 36.84
CA ILE A 280 9.20 10.22 37.85
C ILE A 280 7.83 9.67 37.45
N ILE A 281 7.74 8.37 37.21
CA ILE A 281 6.48 7.67 36.96
C ILE A 281 6.00 7.07 38.27
N ASN A 282 4.99 7.69 38.85
CA ASN A 282 4.37 7.34 40.12
C ASN A 282 3.23 6.33 39.91
N ILE A 283 3.39 5.14 40.47
CA ILE A 283 2.51 3.98 40.30
C ILE A 283 1.91 3.64 41.66
N ALA A 284 0.59 3.49 41.73
CA ALA A 284 -0.04 3.00 42.95
C ALA A 284 0.05 1.47 43.04
N MET A 285 0.51 0.97 44.19
CA MET A 285 0.63 -0.47 44.48
C MET A 285 1.47 -1.21 43.42
N GLU A 286 1.24 -2.52 43.26
CA GLU A 286 1.88 -3.40 42.29
C GLU A 286 1.03 -3.57 41.00
N ASN A 287 0.36 -2.51 40.53
CA ASN A 287 -0.50 -2.62 39.34
C ASN A 287 0.29 -2.52 38.02
N SER A 288 0.54 -3.68 37.39
CA SER A 288 1.25 -3.78 36.11
C SER A 288 0.48 -3.22 34.89
N THR A 289 -0.84 -3.06 34.99
CA THR A 289 -1.66 -2.53 33.88
C THR A 289 -1.53 -1.02 33.72
N ASP A 290 -1.49 -0.26 34.83
CA ASP A 290 -1.29 1.19 34.81
C ASP A 290 0.07 1.57 34.23
N MET A 291 1.08 0.78 34.61
CA MET A 291 2.44 0.89 34.09
C MET A 291 2.49 0.68 32.57
N LYS A 292 1.84 -0.37 32.06
CA LYS A 292 1.81 -0.70 30.63
C LYS A 292 1.15 0.39 29.79
N ASP A 293 0.09 1.01 30.29
CA ASP A 293 -0.65 2.04 29.54
C ASP A 293 0.06 3.40 29.56
N ILE A 294 0.66 3.79 30.69
CA ILE A 294 1.45 5.03 30.80
C ILE A 294 2.71 4.94 29.94
N LEU A 295 3.37 3.78 29.90
CA LEU A 295 4.61 3.61 29.16
C LEU A 295 4.40 3.50 27.64
N GLN A 296 3.23 3.00 27.18
CA GLN A 296 2.85 3.06 25.77
C GLN A 296 2.83 4.50 25.24
N ILE A 297 2.34 5.43 26.06
CA ILE A 297 2.25 6.85 25.73
C ILE A 297 3.64 7.50 25.78
N ALA A 298 4.45 7.13 26.77
CA ALA A 298 5.77 7.71 27.00
C ALA A 298 6.83 7.31 25.96
N VAL A 299 6.82 6.07 25.42
CA VAL A 299 7.83 5.58 24.47
C VAL A 299 7.96 6.44 23.20
N HIS A 300 6.83 6.87 22.63
CA HIS A 300 6.85 7.77 21.47
C HIS A 300 7.44 9.14 21.82
N ALA A 301 7.09 9.70 22.99
CA ALA A 301 7.66 10.95 23.46
C ALA A 301 9.19 10.84 23.63
N PHE A 302 9.66 9.74 24.22
CA PHE A 302 11.08 9.50 24.42
C PHE A 302 11.84 9.37 23.09
N LEU A 303 11.29 8.67 22.08
CA LEU A 303 11.93 8.52 20.76
C LEU A 303 12.18 9.84 20.06
N ARG A 304 11.32 10.83 20.30
CA ARG A 304 11.45 12.20 19.80
C ARG A 304 12.49 13.00 20.57
N MET A 305 12.56 12.83 21.90
CA MET A 305 13.62 13.46 22.71
C MET A 305 15.02 13.04 22.28
N LYS A 306 15.19 11.79 21.84
CA LYS A 306 16.48 11.32 21.31
C LYS A 306 16.90 12.02 20.01
N GLU A 307 15.97 12.40 19.13
CA GLU A 307 16.29 13.12 17.87
C GLU A 307 16.97 14.46 18.13
N ILE A 308 16.56 15.11 19.21
CA ILE A 308 17.05 16.41 19.66
C ILE A 308 18.18 16.28 20.69
N GLY A 309 18.78 15.08 20.79
CA GLY A 309 19.98 14.83 21.59
C GLY A 309 19.75 14.73 23.09
N LYS A 310 18.49 14.70 23.55
CA LYS A 310 18.14 14.56 24.97
C LYS A 310 17.80 13.11 25.32
N LYS A 311 18.30 12.67 26.47
CA LYS A 311 18.05 11.33 27.01
C LYS A 311 17.68 11.50 28.49
N PRO A 312 16.39 11.70 28.82
CA PRO A 312 16.01 12.02 30.19
C PRO A 312 16.15 10.78 31.08
N ILE A 313 16.35 11.03 32.37
CA ILE A 313 16.45 9.99 33.38
C ILE A 313 15.03 9.65 33.83
N CYS A 314 14.66 8.36 33.83
CA CYS A 314 13.33 7.92 34.23
C CYS A 314 13.39 7.11 35.53
N HIS A 315 12.58 7.48 36.53
CA HIS A 315 12.43 6.74 37.79
C HIS A 315 11.02 6.19 37.95
N PHE A 316 10.89 4.92 38.34
CA PHE A 316 9.62 4.32 38.70
C PHE A 316 9.46 4.32 40.21
N VAL A 317 8.37 4.90 40.70
CA VAL A 317 8.07 5.00 42.13
C VAL A 317 6.78 4.24 42.41
N HIS A 318 6.88 3.12 43.12
CA HIS A 318 5.76 2.31 43.56
C HIS A 318 5.31 2.77 44.95
N GLN A 319 4.11 3.32 45.06
CA GLN A 319 3.52 3.83 46.30
C GLN A 319 2.75 2.73 47.04
N ASN A 320 2.72 2.81 48.38
CA ASN A 320 1.95 1.92 49.26
C ASN A 320 2.39 0.44 49.20
N VAL A 321 3.69 0.17 49.04
CA VAL A 321 4.24 -1.20 49.04
C VAL A 321 4.43 -1.70 50.48
N SER A 322 3.91 -2.89 50.82
CA SER A 322 4.07 -3.50 52.15
C SER A 322 5.42 -4.24 52.28
N GLY A 323 6.06 -4.15 53.45
CA GLY A 323 7.51 -4.37 53.63
C GLY A 323 8.12 -5.74 53.29
N VAL A 324 9.44 -5.69 53.07
CA VAL A 324 10.53 -6.70 53.07
C VAL A 324 10.43 -7.93 52.14
N SER A 325 9.24 -8.40 51.74
CA SER A 325 9.12 -9.54 50.80
C SER A 325 9.08 -9.15 49.31
N ALA A 326 8.89 -7.85 49.01
CA ALA A 326 8.73 -7.34 47.65
C ALA A 326 10.05 -7.31 46.84
N HIS A 327 11.22 -7.24 47.47
CA HIS A 327 12.47 -6.99 46.76
C HIS A 327 12.93 -8.18 45.89
N ALA A 328 12.62 -9.42 46.30
CA ALA A 328 13.03 -10.65 45.60
C ALA A 328 12.01 -11.14 44.54
N LYS A 329 10.71 -10.86 44.70
CA LYS A 329 9.69 -11.13 43.66
C LYS A 329 9.77 -10.17 42.47
N ASN A 330 10.30 -8.95 42.69
CA ASN A 330 10.32 -7.88 41.69
C ASN A 330 11.35 -8.03 40.55
N LEU A 331 12.41 -8.86 40.67
CA LEU A 331 13.47 -8.90 39.66
C LEU A 331 13.01 -9.52 38.32
N THR A 332 12.21 -10.57 38.38
CA THR A 332 11.60 -11.22 37.20
C THR A 332 10.56 -10.30 36.55
N ASP A 333 9.74 -9.64 37.36
CA ASP A 333 8.69 -8.73 36.88
C ASP A 333 9.30 -7.45 36.26
N ARG A 334 10.40 -6.93 36.83
CA ARG A 334 11.18 -5.81 36.27
C ARG A 334 11.87 -6.17 34.96
N LYS A 335 12.44 -7.37 34.87
CA LYS A 335 13.05 -7.86 33.62
C LYS A 335 12.00 -8.03 32.52
N HIS A 336 10.86 -8.62 32.86
CA HIS A 336 9.74 -8.76 31.93
C HIS A 336 9.23 -7.38 31.46
N LEU A 337 9.16 -6.39 32.36
CA LEU A 337 8.82 -5.01 32.00
C LEU A 337 9.83 -4.42 31.02
N LEU A 338 11.14 -4.53 31.30
CA LEU A 338 12.16 -3.99 30.41
C LEU A 338 12.17 -4.68 29.05
N ASP A 339 11.97 -6.00 29.00
CA ASP A 339 11.87 -6.75 27.74
C ASP A 339 10.67 -6.24 26.90
N GLN A 340 9.53 -5.99 27.54
CA GLN A 340 8.36 -5.38 26.88
C GLN A 340 8.64 -3.95 26.41
N LEU A 341 9.35 -3.14 27.19
CA LEU A 341 9.70 -1.77 26.80
C LEU A 341 10.72 -1.74 25.65
N ASN A 342 11.69 -2.65 25.64
CA ASN A 342 12.65 -2.80 24.55
C ASN A 342 11.93 -3.18 23.26
N GLU A 343 11.03 -4.14 23.32
CA GLU A 343 10.16 -4.53 22.21
C GLU A 343 9.37 -3.31 21.70
N MET A 344 8.67 -2.61 22.61
CA MET A 344 7.90 -1.41 22.27
C MET A 344 8.74 -0.31 21.62
N THR A 345 9.95 -0.09 22.13
CA THR A 345 10.87 0.92 21.61
C THR A 345 11.38 0.55 20.24
N GLN A 346 11.74 -0.72 20.02
CA GLN A 346 12.20 -1.18 18.71
C GLN A 346 11.12 -1.00 17.65
N ILE A 347 9.87 -1.36 17.97
CA ILE A 347 8.73 -1.24 17.06
C ILE A 347 8.44 0.23 16.74
N ALA A 348 8.35 1.08 17.78
CA ALA A 348 8.10 2.50 17.59
C ALA A 348 9.28 3.18 16.84
N ALA A 349 10.52 2.75 17.06
CA ALA A 349 11.68 3.22 16.32
C ALA A 349 11.66 2.77 14.86
N GLU A 350 11.25 1.53 14.55
CA GLU A 350 11.12 1.03 13.18
C GLU A 350 10.05 1.80 12.39
N MET A 351 8.91 2.12 13.02
CA MET A 351 7.90 3.00 12.42
C MET A 351 8.42 4.40 12.15
N GLU A 352 9.16 4.97 13.11
CA GLU A 352 9.81 6.28 12.95
C GLU A 352 11.09 6.23 12.10
N LYS A 353 11.37 5.08 11.44
CA LYS A 353 12.52 4.85 10.56
C LYS A 353 13.90 5.01 11.21
N LYS A 354 14.03 4.69 12.50
CA LYS A 354 15.28 4.71 13.30
C LYS A 354 15.72 3.31 13.74
N PRO A 355 16.14 2.42 12.82
CA PRO A 355 16.54 1.04 13.15
C PRO A 355 17.82 0.95 14.01
N SER A 356 18.51 2.08 14.23
CA SER A 356 19.63 2.17 15.15
C SER A 356 19.22 2.10 16.63
N ILE A 357 17.94 2.30 16.94
CA ILE A 357 17.38 2.22 18.29
C ILE A 357 16.75 0.83 18.46
N LYS A 358 17.27 0.03 19.39
CA LYS A 358 16.88 -1.37 19.60
C LYS A 358 16.41 -1.65 21.02
N ALA A 359 16.71 -0.77 21.97
CA ALA A 359 16.34 -0.92 23.36
C ALA A 359 15.75 0.39 23.92
N PHE A 360 14.91 0.26 24.94
CA PHE A 360 14.37 1.38 25.72
C PHE A 360 15.49 2.23 26.33
N THR A 361 16.57 1.59 26.76
CA THR A 361 17.79 2.25 27.27
C THR A 361 18.58 3.00 26.20
N ASP A 362 18.28 2.80 24.91
CA ASP A 362 18.87 3.62 23.84
C ASP A 362 18.24 5.01 23.83
N VAL A 363 17.02 5.15 24.36
CA VAL A 363 16.19 6.36 24.30
C VAL A 363 16.11 7.07 25.65
N LEU A 364 16.29 6.34 26.75
CA LEU A 364 16.26 6.85 28.12
C LEU A 364 17.43 6.37 28.96
N ASP A 365 17.84 7.18 29.92
CA ASP A 365 18.85 6.78 30.88
C ASP A 365 18.14 6.04 32.04
N TYR A 366 18.12 4.71 31.93
CA TYR A 366 17.40 3.83 32.84
C TYR A 366 18.25 2.62 33.23
N ASP A 367 18.46 2.46 34.53
CA ASP A 367 19.13 1.35 35.20
C ASP A 367 18.10 0.63 36.09
N MET A 368 17.86 -0.65 35.81
CA MET A 368 16.86 -1.45 36.53
C MET A 368 17.12 -1.55 38.04
N ASP A 369 18.37 -1.49 38.46
CA ASP A 369 18.73 -1.66 39.87
C ASP A 369 18.68 -0.32 40.62
N LYS A 370 18.89 0.80 39.92
CA LYS A 370 18.99 2.14 40.54
C LYS A 370 17.75 3.02 40.37
N ASN A 371 16.95 2.80 39.32
CA ASN A 371 15.83 3.69 38.99
C ASN A 371 14.45 3.20 39.45
N ASN A 372 14.35 2.10 40.21
CA ASN A 372 13.07 1.58 40.73
C ASN A 372 12.98 1.73 42.25
N TRP A 373 11.96 2.43 42.73
CA TRP A 373 11.79 2.81 44.14
C TRP A 373 10.47 2.28 44.69
N ASN A 374 10.52 1.63 45.87
CA ASN A 374 9.34 1.15 46.57
C ASN A 374 9.15 1.99 47.83
N ILE A 375 8.11 2.82 47.84
CA ILE A 375 7.79 3.73 48.93
C ILE A 375 6.63 3.13 49.75
N PRO A 376 6.76 3.03 51.09
CA PRO A 376 5.69 2.50 51.95
C PRO A 376 4.48 3.46 51.98
N GLY A 377 3.43 3.12 52.74
CA GLY A 377 2.27 4.01 52.88
C GLY A 377 2.59 5.29 53.65
N LEU A 378 1.96 6.42 53.26
CA LEU A 378 2.16 7.74 53.90
C LEU A 378 1.74 7.77 55.36
N TRP A 379 0.64 7.09 55.71
CA TRP A 379 0.05 7.12 57.04
C TRP A 379 0.33 5.83 57.81
N HIS A 380 0.73 5.95 59.07
CA HIS A 380 0.85 4.81 59.98
C HIS A 380 -0.47 4.59 60.74
N GLY A 381 -1.51 4.18 60.00
CA GLY A 381 -2.88 3.99 60.50
C GLY A 381 -3.93 4.66 59.60
N THR A 382 -5.17 4.80 60.09
CA THR A 382 -6.27 5.43 59.35
C THR A 382 -6.37 6.93 59.67
N PRO A 383 -6.32 7.85 58.68
CA PRO A 383 -6.55 9.28 58.88
C PRO A 383 -7.91 9.59 59.56
N PRO A 384 -8.11 10.75 60.23
CA PRO A 384 -7.30 11.97 60.17
C PRO A 384 -6.23 12.11 61.28
N MET A 385 -6.22 11.25 62.30
CA MET A 385 -5.29 11.34 63.45
C MET A 385 -4.06 10.42 63.30
N ALA A 386 -3.90 9.75 62.16
CA ALA A 386 -2.75 8.88 61.90
C ALA A 386 -1.47 9.72 61.71
N PRO A 387 -0.35 9.36 62.36
CA PRO A 387 0.92 10.04 62.14
C PRO A 387 1.48 9.68 60.76
N VAL A 388 2.32 10.56 60.21
CA VAL A 388 3.09 10.28 58.98
C VAL A 388 4.08 9.14 59.27
N SER A 389 4.16 8.19 58.35
CA SER A 389 5.08 7.06 58.41
C SER A 389 6.53 7.56 58.33
N THR A 390 7.36 7.18 59.32
CA THR A 390 8.80 7.48 59.31
C THR A 390 9.48 6.81 58.13
N GLY A 391 9.12 5.56 57.81
CA GLY A 391 9.64 4.83 56.66
C GLY A 391 9.27 5.46 55.32
N TYR A 392 8.14 6.18 55.23
CA TYR A 392 7.81 6.98 54.03
C TYR A 392 8.79 8.14 53.88
N SER A 393 9.02 8.87 54.96
CA SER A 393 9.89 10.04 54.96
C SER A 393 11.35 9.67 54.66
N GLU A 394 11.84 8.57 55.22
CA GLU A 394 13.16 8.01 54.93
C GLU A 394 13.29 7.61 53.45
N ALA A 395 12.35 6.84 52.92
CA ALA A 395 12.38 6.42 51.51
C ALA A 395 12.32 7.60 50.52
N VAL A 396 11.53 8.64 50.82
CA VAL A 396 11.48 9.87 50.01
C VAL A 396 12.78 10.67 50.11
N ALA A 397 13.39 10.74 51.30
CA ALA A 397 14.68 11.39 51.47
C ALA A 397 15.80 10.68 50.71
N ASP A 398 15.81 9.34 50.73
CA ASP A 398 16.76 8.52 49.98
C ASP A 398 16.58 8.70 48.46
N LEU A 399 15.33 8.69 47.98
CA LEU A 399 15.01 8.99 46.59
C LEU A 399 15.52 10.38 46.19
N LYS A 400 15.27 11.42 47.00
CA LYS A 400 15.78 12.78 46.74
C LYS A 400 17.29 12.80 46.62
N LYS A 401 17.98 12.17 47.57
CA LYS A 401 19.44 12.11 47.60
C LYS A 401 19.98 11.45 46.33
N HIS A 402 19.39 10.33 45.93
CA HIS A 402 19.80 9.61 44.73
C HIS A 402 19.53 10.39 43.44
N LEU A 403 18.37 11.06 43.31
CA LEU A 403 18.05 11.92 42.16
C LEU A 403 19.11 13.01 42.00
N LEU A 404 19.46 13.68 43.09
CA LEU A 404 20.47 14.73 43.11
C LEU A 404 21.88 14.19 42.81
N GLU A 405 22.25 13.04 43.35
CA GLU A 405 23.55 12.40 43.07
C GLU A 405 23.69 11.95 41.61
N THR A 406 22.64 11.36 41.04
CA THR A 406 22.63 10.90 39.63
C THR A 406 22.86 12.07 38.67
N VAL A 407 22.24 13.21 38.96
CA VAL A 407 22.41 14.45 38.21
C VAL A 407 23.84 15.01 38.34
N LYS A 408 24.51 14.84 39.48
CA LYS A 408 25.94 15.23 39.64
C LYS A 408 26.88 14.40 38.76
N THR A 409 26.59 13.11 38.59
CA THR A 409 27.49 12.16 37.92
C THR A 409 27.38 12.11 36.38
N ASN A 410 26.33 12.71 35.79
CA ASN A 410 26.09 12.72 34.34
C ASN A 410 26.18 14.14 33.74
N PRO A 411 27.39 14.70 33.54
CA PRO A 411 27.58 16.07 33.02
C PRO A 411 27.47 16.18 31.48
N SER A 412 26.95 15.17 30.78
CA SER A 412 27.03 15.05 29.31
C SER A 412 25.89 15.72 28.53
N SER A 413 24.89 16.30 29.20
CA SER A 413 23.81 17.06 28.55
C SER A 413 24.11 18.57 28.52
N GLU A 414 23.85 19.23 27.39
CA GLU A 414 23.82 20.69 27.32
C GLU A 414 22.76 21.23 28.30
N VAL A 415 23.22 21.93 29.34
CA VAL A 415 22.36 22.46 30.40
C VAL A 415 21.46 23.55 29.81
N SER A 416 20.16 23.28 29.76
CA SER A 416 19.19 24.19 29.14
C SER A 416 18.97 25.44 30.00
N GLN A 417 19.09 26.61 29.38
CA GLN A 417 18.65 27.88 29.94
C GLN A 417 17.20 28.18 29.57
N ILE A 418 16.62 29.22 30.18
CA ILE A 418 15.23 29.63 29.94
C ILE A 418 14.92 29.88 28.45
N PRO A 419 15.77 30.60 27.67
CA PRO A 419 15.47 30.80 26.25
C PRO A 419 15.38 29.50 25.45
N GLU A 420 16.25 28.53 25.73
CA GLU A 420 16.23 27.21 25.09
C GLU A 420 15.00 26.42 25.56
N PHE A 421 14.70 26.42 26.85
CA PHE A 421 13.51 25.79 27.42
C PHE A 421 12.21 26.32 26.80
N LEU A 422 12.11 27.63 26.56
CA LEU A 422 10.98 28.25 25.87
C LEU A 422 10.85 27.81 24.41
N LYS A 423 11.98 27.65 23.71
CA LYS A 423 12.00 27.10 22.35
C LYS A 423 11.48 25.66 22.34
N TRP A 424 11.83 24.87 23.36
CA TRP A 424 11.34 23.50 23.55
C TRP A 424 9.84 23.45 23.82
N ILE A 425 9.34 24.27 24.76
CA ILE A 425 7.89 24.40 25.05
C ILE A 425 7.10 24.65 23.76
N LYS A 426 7.50 25.64 22.95
CA LYS A 426 6.79 25.99 21.72
C LYS A 426 6.85 24.88 20.67
N SER A 427 8.01 24.26 20.49
CA SER A 427 8.23 23.23 19.46
C SER A 427 7.47 21.96 19.78
N LEU A 428 7.56 21.47 21.03
CA LEU A 428 6.85 20.27 21.48
C LEU A 428 5.34 20.50 21.51
N TRP A 429 4.88 21.64 22.02
CA TRP A 429 3.45 21.95 22.06
C TRP A 429 2.84 22.05 20.66
N LYS A 430 3.59 22.59 19.69
CA LYS A 430 3.17 22.60 18.28
C LYS A 430 3.02 21.17 17.75
N ALA A 431 3.99 20.28 17.99
CA ALA A 431 3.91 18.87 17.57
C ALA A 431 2.67 18.18 18.15
N VAL A 432 2.44 18.30 19.46
CA VAL A 432 1.30 17.70 20.17
C VAL A 432 -0.07 18.18 19.63
N LYS A 433 -0.18 19.43 19.16
CA LYS A 433 -1.44 19.98 18.57
C LYS A 433 -1.81 19.36 17.21
N TYR A 434 -0.83 18.92 16.42
CA TYR A 434 -1.04 18.41 15.06
C TYR A 434 -1.15 16.90 14.98
N GLU A 435 -0.82 16.20 16.07
CA GLU A 435 -0.94 14.75 16.14
C GLU A 435 -2.38 14.33 16.49
N ASN A 436 -2.94 13.50 15.63
CA ASN A 436 -4.04 12.60 15.99
C ASN A 436 -3.37 11.37 16.61
N PHE A 437 -3.39 11.25 17.95
CA PHE A 437 -2.90 10.07 18.67
C PHE A 437 -3.82 8.85 18.38
N ILE A 438 -3.83 8.37 17.13
CA ILE A 438 -4.61 7.23 16.64
C ILE A 438 -3.71 5.99 16.47
N PHE A 439 -2.62 5.91 17.24
CA PHE A 439 -1.84 4.68 17.33
C PHE A 439 -1.82 4.23 18.78
N SER A 440 -2.86 3.47 19.16
CA SER A 440 -2.60 2.44 20.15
C SER A 440 -1.49 1.54 19.58
N PHE A 441 -0.43 1.31 20.33
CA PHE A 441 0.72 0.46 19.96
C PHE A 441 0.31 -0.89 19.32
N ARG A 442 -0.87 -1.39 19.68
CA ARG A 442 -1.51 -2.57 19.08
C ARG A 442 -1.80 -2.41 17.58
N ASN A 443 -2.24 -1.24 17.11
CA ASN A 443 -2.54 -1.00 15.69
C ASN A 443 -1.27 -0.96 14.83
N THR A 444 -0.21 -0.36 15.37
CA THR A 444 1.14 -0.38 14.78
C THR A 444 1.64 -1.80 14.56
N LEU A 445 1.56 -2.63 15.61
CA LEU A 445 2.01 -4.01 15.56
C LEU A 445 1.21 -4.86 14.57
N VAL A 446 -0.10 -4.60 14.47
CA VAL A 446 -0.98 -5.23 13.47
C VAL A 446 -0.54 -4.85 12.06
N ALA A 447 -0.22 -3.58 11.79
CA ALA A 447 0.20 -3.10 10.47
C ALA A 447 1.52 -3.74 10.03
N GLN A 448 2.54 -3.74 10.89
CA GLN A 448 3.84 -4.35 10.56
C GLN A 448 3.72 -5.87 10.36
N ALA A 449 2.98 -6.55 11.23
CA ALA A 449 2.75 -7.99 11.09
C ALA A 449 1.98 -8.30 9.79
N TYR A 450 1.03 -7.45 9.41
CA TYR A 450 0.26 -7.59 8.17
C TYR A 450 1.13 -7.40 6.93
N ASP A 451 1.98 -6.37 6.89
CA ASP A 451 2.90 -6.11 5.78
C ASP A 451 3.90 -7.26 5.57
N ASN A 452 4.43 -7.82 6.66
CA ASN A 452 5.32 -8.98 6.59
C ASN A 452 4.61 -10.21 6.02
N LEU A 453 3.35 -10.45 6.42
CA LEU A 453 2.54 -11.52 5.83
C LEU A 453 2.29 -11.27 4.34
N CYS A 454 2.02 -10.03 3.92
CA CYS A 454 1.81 -9.68 2.51
C CYS A 454 3.04 -9.98 1.64
N LYS A 455 4.25 -9.68 2.14
CA LYS A 455 5.51 -9.96 1.44
C LYS A 455 5.71 -11.46 1.21
N GLU A 456 5.59 -12.25 2.28
CA GLU A 456 5.71 -13.72 2.21
C GLU A 456 4.63 -14.33 1.30
N PHE A 457 3.38 -13.86 1.43
CA PHE A 457 2.26 -14.33 0.61
C PHE A 457 2.50 -14.07 -0.89
N SER A 458 3.03 -12.89 -1.24
CA SER A 458 3.33 -12.54 -2.63
C SER A 458 4.39 -13.47 -3.25
N GLN A 459 5.40 -13.86 -2.48
CA GLN A 459 6.40 -14.84 -2.91
C GLN A 459 5.78 -16.23 -3.12
N TRP A 460 4.85 -16.65 -2.26
CA TRP A 460 4.18 -17.94 -2.42
C TRP A 460 3.24 -17.95 -3.64
N GLU A 461 2.51 -16.86 -3.89
CA GLU A 461 1.68 -16.70 -5.10
C GLU A 461 2.54 -16.79 -6.36
N GLN A 462 3.70 -16.13 -6.36
CA GLN A 462 4.65 -16.18 -7.48
C GLN A 462 5.12 -17.61 -7.75
N GLN A 463 5.53 -18.35 -6.72
CA GLN A 463 5.97 -19.74 -6.89
C GLN A 463 4.84 -20.62 -7.45
N PHE A 464 3.61 -20.44 -6.96
CA PHE A 464 2.44 -21.17 -7.46
C PHE A 464 2.23 -20.89 -8.96
N ARG A 465 2.20 -19.61 -9.37
CA ARG A 465 2.04 -19.26 -10.79
C ARG A 465 3.15 -19.82 -11.68
N LYS A 466 4.41 -19.79 -11.22
CA LYS A 466 5.56 -20.34 -11.94
C LYS A 466 5.42 -21.83 -12.22
N GLU A 467 5.09 -22.62 -11.19
CA GLU A 467 4.95 -24.08 -11.30
C GLU A 467 3.85 -24.50 -12.30
N ILE A 468 2.76 -23.74 -12.36
CA ILE A 468 1.66 -24.00 -13.27
C ILE A 468 1.97 -23.53 -14.69
N LEU A 469 2.59 -22.36 -14.87
CA LEU A 469 2.99 -21.88 -16.19
C LEU A 469 4.04 -22.78 -16.85
N SER A 470 5.01 -23.29 -16.08
CA SER A 470 5.99 -24.27 -16.59
C SER A 470 5.32 -25.56 -17.05
N TRP A 471 4.39 -26.08 -16.25
CA TRP A 471 3.63 -27.27 -16.63
C TRP A 471 2.74 -27.04 -17.86
N LEU A 472 2.13 -25.85 -17.96
CA LEU A 472 1.28 -25.51 -19.09
C LEU A 472 2.04 -25.53 -20.43
N GLN A 473 3.27 -25.02 -20.46
CA GLN A 473 4.10 -25.05 -21.68
C GLN A 473 4.36 -26.47 -22.16
N GLU A 474 4.69 -27.39 -21.24
CA GLU A 474 4.87 -28.80 -21.55
C GLU A 474 3.57 -29.45 -22.04
N ALA A 475 2.46 -29.17 -21.36
CA ALA A 475 1.16 -29.75 -21.71
C ALA A 475 0.63 -29.26 -23.08
N GLU A 476 0.79 -27.97 -23.39
CA GLU A 476 0.46 -27.40 -24.70
C GLU A 476 1.29 -28.10 -25.80
N LEU A 477 2.59 -28.30 -25.56
CA LEU A 477 3.47 -29.02 -26.49
C LEU A 477 3.05 -30.47 -26.71
N GLU A 478 2.72 -31.20 -25.64
CA GLU A 478 2.22 -32.58 -25.76
C GLU A 478 0.94 -32.66 -26.60
N ILE A 479 0.00 -31.72 -26.42
CA ILE A 479 -1.22 -31.66 -27.24
C ILE A 479 -0.89 -31.37 -28.70
N LEU A 480 -0.02 -30.38 -28.97
CA LEU A 480 0.36 -30.00 -30.33
C LEU A 480 1.15 -31.10 -31.05
N ASN A 481 1.97 -31.85 -30.31
CA ASN A 481 2.80 -32.95 -30.82
C ASN A 481 2.08 -34.29 -30.96
N SER A 482 0.82 -34.40 -30.49
CA SER A 482 0.03 -35.63 -30.66
C SER A 482 -0.06 -36.05 -32.13
N ASP A 483 -0.13 -37.35 -32.41
CA ASP A 483 -0.06 -37.85 -33.79
C ASP A 483 -1.27 -37.36 -34.61
N ASN A 484 -1.00 -36.73 -35.75
CA ASN A 484 -2.03 -36.28 -36.68
C ASN A 484 -2.85 -37.41 -37.27
N GLU A 485 -2.36 -38.65 -37.24
CA GLU A 485 -3.11 -39.82 -37.67
C GLU A 485 -4.21 -40.21 -36.67
N SER A 486 -4.13 -39.72 -35.43
CA SER A 486 -5.13 -39.99 -34.40
C SER A 486 -6.47 -39.32 -34.71
N GLU A 487 -7.56 -39.96 -34.30
CA GLU A 487 -8.91 -39.38 -34.42
C GLU A 487 -9.06 -38.12 -33.56
N PHE A 488 -9.96 -37.21 -33.97
CA PHE A 488 -10.26 -36.00 -33.18
C PHE A 488 -10.69 -36.30 -31.75
N GLN A 489 -11.28 -37.48 -31.52
CA GLN A 489 -11.69 -37.96 -30.20
C GLN A 489 -10.48 -38.15 -29.26
N HIS A 490 -9.37 -38.68 -29.75
CA HIS A 490 -8.14 -38.86 -28.97
C HIS A 490 -7.56 -37.52 -28.49
N PHE A 491 -7.61 -36.47 -29.33
CA PHE A 491 -7.16 -35.14 -28.92
C PHE A 491 -8.04 -34.56 -27.79
N ASN A 492 -9.36 -34.79 -27.86
CA ASN A 492 -10.27 -34.37 -26.78
C ASN A 492 -9.94 -35.11 -25.48
N GLU A 493 -9.73 -36.42 -25.54
CA GLU A 493 -9.36 -37.25 -24.39
C GLU A 493 -8.03 -36.82 -23.76
N LEU A 494 -7.02 -36.52 -24.59
CA LEU A 494 -5.75 -36.00 -24.15
C LEU A 494 -5.91 -34.64 -23.45
N ALA A 495 -6.67 -33.71 -24.04
CA ALA A 495 -6.91 -32.40 -23.44
C ALA A 495 -7.66 -32.51 -22.10
N GLU A 496 -8.68 -33.37 -22.00
CA GLU A 496 -9.39 -33.63 -20.75
C GLU A 496 -8.50 -34.30 -19.70
N SER A 497 -7.64 -35.24 -20.11
CA SER A 497 -6.62 -35.82 -19.24
C SER A 497 -5.67 -34.76 -18.68
N LYS A 498 -5.20 -33.81 -19.51
CA LYS A 498 -4.37 -32.68 -19.07
C LYS A 498 -5.12 -31.72 -18.14
N LYS A 499 -6.41 -31.46 -18.38
CA LYS A 499 -7.26 -30.67 -17.45
C LYS A 499 -7.41 -31.36 -16.09
N PHE A 500 -7.43 -32.69 -16.06
CA PHE A 500 -7.43 -33.45 -14.81
C PHE A 500 -6.07 -33.36 -14.10
N GLU A 501 -4.95 -33.63 -14.81
CA GLU A 501 -3.59 -33.52 -14.27
C GLU A 501 -3.32 -32.14 -13.64
N VAL A 502 -3.68 -31.05 -14.34
CA VAL A 502 -3.47 -29.71 -13.80
C VAL A 502 -4.38 -29.41 -12.62
N SER A 503 -5.59 -29.98 -12.58
CA SER A 503 -6.49 -29.81 -11.42
C SER A 503 -5.88 -30.44 -10.17
N GLU A 504 -5.24 -31.61 -10.29
CA GLU A 504 -4.49 -32.24 -9.20
C GLU A 504 -3.27 -31.41 -8.80
N LYS A 505 -2.49 -30.90 -9.77
CA LYS A 505 -1.32 -30.05 -9.50
C LYS A 505 -1.71 -28.73 -8.81
N ILE A 506 -2.77 -28.07 -9.27
CA ILE A 506 -3.34 -26.86 -8.64
C ILE A 506 -3.79 -27.16 -7.20
N THR A 507 -4.41 -28.31 -6.96
CA THR A 507 -4.84 -28.72 -5.61
C THR A 507 -3.64 -28.97 -4.70
N SER A 508 -2.59 -29.60 -5.22
CA SER A 508 -1.32 -29.83 -4.51
C SER A 508 -0.62 -28.52 -4.14
N GLU A 509 -0.46 -27.59 -5.10
CA GLU A 509 0.16 -26.29 -4.85
C GLU A 509 -0.68 -25.40 -3.92
N LYS A 510 -2.01 -25.42 -4.07
CA LYS A 510 -2.94 -24.80 -3.12
C LYS A 510 -2.67 -25.31 -1.70
N ARG A 511 -2.60 -26.62 -1.51
CA ARG A 511 -2.34 -27.24 -0.19
C ARG A 511 -0.98 -26.82 0.36
N LYS A 512 0.09 -26.81 -0.46
CA LYS A 512 1.41 -26.32 -0.03
C LYS A 512 1.36 -24.87 0.45
N MET A 513 0.62 -24.01 -0.24
CA MET A 513 0.45 -22.60 0.14
C MET A 513 -0.36 -22.45 1.43
N GLU A 514 -1.43 -23.24 1.60
CA GLU A 514 -2.23 -23.31 2.84
C GLU A 514 -1.41 -23.83 4.04
N GLU A 515 -0.55 -24.82 3.82
CA GLU A 515 0.40 -25.34 4.82
C GLU A 515 1.43 -24.28 5.20
N LYS A 516 2.01 -23.55 4.24
CA LYS A 516 2.91 -22.42 4.50
C LYS A 516 2.23 -21.32 5.32
N LEU A 517 1.00 -20.94 4.96
CA LEU A 517 0.20 -19.96 5.71
C LEU A 517 -0.07 -20.47 7.14
N THR A 518 -0.48 -21.73 7.28
CA THR A 518 -0.71 -22.35 8.60
C THR A 518 0.56 -22.38 9.44
N ASN A 519 1.70 -22.72 8.84
CA ASN A 519 2.99 -22.74 9.51
C ASN A 519 3.46 -21.33 9.89
N TYR A 520 3.17 -20.32 9.08
CA TYR A 520 3.40 -18.91 9.43
C TYR A 520 2.62 -18.54 10.70
N TYR A 521 1.34 -18.91 10.79
CA TYR A 521 0.53 -18.71 12.00
C TYR A 521 0.93 -19.57 13.20
N LYS A 522 1.65 -20.69 12.99
CA LYS A 522 2.18 -21.55 14.07
C LYS A 522 3.55 -21.12 14.59
N LYS A 523 4.33 -20.37 13.81
CA LYS A 523 5.61 -19.81 14.27
C LYS A 523 5.32 -18.93 15.49
N LYS A 524 5.95 -19.24 16.63
CA LYS A 524 5.93 -18.37 17.83
C LYS A 524 6.80 -17.12 17.57
N GLY A 525 6.40 -16.29 16.61
CA GLY A 525 6.92 -14.94 16.40
C GLY A 525 6.04 -13.93 17.13
N GLN A 526 6.64 -12.81 17.56
CA GLN A 526 6.10 -11.93 18.61
C GLN A 526 4.69 -11.34 18.37
N HIS A 527 4.16 -11.29 17.14
CA HIS A 527 2.92 -10.57 16.85
C HIS A 527 1.93 -11.26 15.91
N VAL A 528 2.14 -12.54 15.58
CA VAL A 528 1.30 -13.26 14.59
C VAL A 528 -0.17 -13.41 15.06
N ASN A 529 -0.39 -13.48 16.37
CA ASN A 529 -1.73 -13.50 16.98
C ASN A 529 -2.53 -12.21 16.72
N LEU A 530 -1.86 -11.08 16.42
CA LEU A 530 -2.53 -9.79 16.20
C LEU A 530 -3.20 -9.70 14.83
N ILE A 531 -2.72 -10.48 13.86
CA ILE A 531 -3.25 -10.54 12.49
C ILE A 531 -4.11 -11.78 12.26
N GLU A 532 -4.50 -12.49 13.32
CA GLU A 532 -5.31 -13.71 13.23
C GLU A 532 -6.68 -13.46 12.59
N LYS A 533 -7.23 -12.26 12.76
CA LYS A 533 -8.48 -11.85 12.09
C LYS A 533 -8.40 -11.86 10.55
N TYR A 534 -7.21 -11.63 9.97
CA TYR A 534 -7.00 -11.62 8.52
C TYR A 534 -6.71 -13.00 7.94
N LYS A 535 -6.55 -14.02 8.79
CA LYS A 535 -6.20 -15.38 8.37
C LYS A 535 -7.18 -15.92 7.33
N ILE A 536 -8.47 -15.70 7.55
CA ILE A 536 -9.55 -16.15 6.64
C ILE A 536 -9.44 -15.44 5.28
N ASP A 537 -9.16 -14.13 5.26
CA ASP A 537 -8.98 -13.35 4.01
C ASP A 537 -7.84 -13.92 3.15
N PHE A 538 -6.73 -14.32 3.77
CA PHE A 538 -5.61 -14.95 3.06
C PHE A 538 -5.96 -16.36 2.56
N PHE A 539 -6.71 -17.17 3.32
CA PHE A 539 -7.22 -18.47 2.82
C PHE A 539 -8.20 -18.30 1.65
N ASN A 540 -9.08 -17.29 1.73
CA ASN A 540 -9.99 -16.92 0.65
C ASN A 540 -9.21 -16.46 -0.59
N SER A 541 -8.14 -15.69 -0.39
CA SER A 541 -7.23 -15.27 -1.45
C SER A 541 -6.54 -16.45 -2.14
N ILE A 542 -6.06 -17.45 -1.39
CA ILE A 542 -5.48 -18.69 -1.97
C ILE A 542 -6.54 -19.44 -2.79
N SER A 543 -7.75 -19.56 -2.26
CA SER A 543 -8.84 -20.24 -2.96
C SER A 543 -9.29 -19.50 -4.23
N SER A 544 -9.31 -18.17 -4.18
CA SER A 544 -9.59 -17.32 -5.35
C SER A 544 -8.50 -17.47 -6.41
N LEU A 545 -7.22 -17.43 -6.00
CA LEU A 545 -6.05 -17.63 -6.86
C LEU A 545 -6.12 -18.98 -7.58
N ALA A 546 -6.43 -20.07 -6.87
CA ALA A 546 -6.53 -21.41 -7.47
C ALA A 546 -7.67 -21.49 -8.50
N LYS A 547 -8.82 -20.84 -8.26
CA LYS A 547 -9.94 -20.76 -9.21
C LYS A 547 -9.56 -19.94 -10.46
N GLU A 548 -8.93 -18.79 -10.27
CA GLU A 548 -8.42 -17.93 -11.35
C GLU A 548 -7.44 -18.69 -12.25
N ILE A 549 -6.44 -19.35 -11.65
CA ILE A 549 -5.44 -20.13 -12.38
C ILE A 549 -6.11 -21.30 -13.13
N LYS A 550 -7.01 -22.05 -12.48
CA LYS A 550 -7.71 -23.18 -13.10
C LYS A 550 -8.51 -22.74 -14.33
N TYR A 551 -9.26 -21.64 -14.22
CA TYR A 551 -10.02 -21.10 -15.35
C TYR A 551 -9.10 -20.70 -16.50
N SER A 552 -8.04 -19.93 -16.21
CA SER A 552 -7.10 -19.45 -17.22
C SER A 552 -6.36 -20.57 -17.93
N VAL A 553 -5.93 -21.61 -17.21
CA VAL A 553 -5.20 -22.75 -17.80
C VAL A 553 -6.12 -23.62 -18.64
N ASN A 554 -7.32 -23.91 -18.17
CA ASN A 554 -8.29 -24.71 -18.94
C ASN A 554 -8.62 -24.04 -20.28
N ASN A 555 -8.86 -22.72 -20.29
CA ASN A 555 -9.10 -21.99 -21.53
C ASN A 555 -7.89 -22.10 -22.49
N LYS A 556 -6.65 -21.99 -21.99
CA LYS A 556 -5.46 -22.15 -22.83
C LYS A 556 -5.31 -23.55 -23.41
N LEU A 557 -5.58 -24.60 -22.62
CA LEU A 557 -5.60 -25.98 -23.10
C LEU A 557 -6.67 -26.20 -24.18
N ASP A 558 -7.85 -25.58 -24.02
CA ASP A 558 -8.91 -25.61 -25.04
C ASP A 558 -8.48 -24.92 -26.34
N CYS A 559 -7.83 -23.75 -26.24
CA CYS A 559 -7.32 -23.07 -27.43
C CYS A 559 -6.18 -23.90 -28.09
N ALA A 560 -5.30 -24.58 -27.33
CA ALA A 560 -4.26 -25.47 -27.86
C ALA A 560 -4.85 -26.72 -28.57
N LEU A 561 -5.89 -27.33 -27.99
CA LEU A 561 -6.65 -28.40 -28.62
C LEU A 561 -7.23 -27.96 -29.95
N HIS A 562 -7.82 -26.77 -30.01
CA HIS A 562 -8.37 -26.24 -31.26
C HIS A 562 -7.27 -26.00 -32.30
N MET A 563 -6.16 -25.37 -31.92
CA MET A 563 -5.02 -25.16 -32.81
C MET A 563 -4.52 -26.49 -33.39
N LYS A 564 -4.50 -27.56 -32.61
CA LYS A 564 -4.17 -28.90 -33.10
C LYS A 564 -5.16 -29.40 -34.15
N LYS A 565 -6.47 -29.22 -33.92
CA LYS A 565 -7.52 -29.61 -34.87
C LYS A 565 -7.40 -28.86 -36.20
N SER A 566 -7.28 -27.53 -36.16
CA SER A 566 -7.09 -26.71 -37.36
C SER A 566 -5.80 -27.06 -38.10
N SER A 567 -4.70 -27.31 -37.37
CA SER A 567 -3.42 -27.72 -37.96
C SER A 567 -3.53 -29.08 -38.66
N LYS A 568 -4.26 -30.04 -38.07
CA LYS A 568 -4.49 -31.36 -38.69
C LYS A 568 -5.18 -31.24 -40.04
N GLU A 569 -6.21 -30.40 -40.17
CA GLU A 569 -6.91 -30.21 -41.46
C GLU A 569 -5.97 -29.73 -42.57
N VAL A 570 -5.10 -28.76 -42.25
CA VAL A 570 -4.06 -28.27 -43.19
C VAL A 570 -3.08 -29.39 -43.53
N GLN A 571 -2.61 -30.13 -42.52
CA GLN A 571 -1.63 -31.19 -42.69
C GLN A 571 -2.17 -32.39 -43.47
N ASP A 572 -3.46 -32.72 -43.36
CA ASP A 572 -4.10 -33.78 -44.13
C ASP A 572 -4.15 -33.43 -45.64
N ILE A 573 -4.39 -32.16 -45.98
CA ILE A 573 -4.33 -31.66 -47.36
C ILE A 573 -2.88 -31.74 -47.88
N LEU A 574 -1.92 -31.23 -47.12
CA LEU A 574 -0.50 -31.25 -47.49
C LEU A 574 -0.01 -32.68 -47.68
N ARG A 575 -0.34 -33.60 -46.77
CA ARG A 575 0.00 -35.02 -46.85
C ARG A 575 -0.53 -35.68 -48.11
N LYS A 576 -1.80 -35.41 -48.47
CA LYS A 576 -2.42 -35.93 -49.69
C LYS A 576 -1.66 -35.47 -50.94
N TYR A 577 -1.39 -34.17 -51.05
CA TYR A 577 -0.67 -33.61 -52.20
C TYR A 577 0.80 -34.01 -52.24
N ARG A 578 1.46 -34.15 -51.08
CA ARG A 578 2.82 -34.69 -50.96
C ARG A 578 2.93 -36.05 -51.65
N GLY A 579 2.03 -36.99 -51.34
CA GLY A 579 2.02 -38.31 -51.97
C GLY A 579 1.89 -38.22 -53.50
N VAL A 580 1.01 -37.36 -54.00
CA VAL A 580 0.84 -37.14 -55.45
C VAL A 580 2.09 -36.54 -56.08
N ILE A 581 2.71 -35.54 -55.44
CA ILE A 581 3.94 -34.90 -55.92
C ILE A 581 5.07 -35.91 -55.97
N GLU A 582 5.29 -36.68 -54.90
CA GLU A 582 6.33 -37.69 -54.80
C GLU A 582 6.19 -38.77 -55.89
N ASP A 583 4.97 -39.27 -56.12
CA ASP A 583 4.68 -40.22 -57.21
C ASP A 583 4.99 -39.64 -58.59
N LYS A 584 4.65 -38.36 -58.81
CA LYS A 584 4.89 -37.65 -60.08
C LYS A 584 6.37 -37.36 -60.30
N VAL A 585 7.11 -37.00 -59.26
CA VAL A 585 8.56 -36.81 -59.30
C VAL A 585 9.25 -38.14 -59.63
N MET A 586 8.83 -39.25 -59.00
CA MET A 586 9.37 -40.58 -59.32
C MET A 586 9.06 -41.03 -60.74
N LYS A 587 7.86 -40.71 -61.25
CA LYS A 587 7.51 -40.95 -62.66
C LYS A 587 8.33 -40.09 -63.62
N LEU A 588 8.54 -38.81 -63.31
CA LEU A 588 9.38 -37.93 -64.11
C LEU A 588 10.84 -38.43 -64.15
N LEU A 589 11.35 -38.95 -63.02
CA LEU A 589 12.66 -39.60 -62.94
C LEU A 589 12.76 -40.83 -63.85
N SER A 590 11.74 -41.70 -63.88
CA SER A 590 11.74 -42.84 -64.81
C SER A 590 11.69 -42.39 -66.27
N ASP A 591 10.87 -41.40 -66.59
CA ASP A 591 10.69 -40.91 -67.96
C ASP A 591 11.94 -40.19 -68.49
N CYS A 592 12.76 -39.60 -67.62
CA CYS A 592 13.99 -38.91 -67.99
C CYS A 592 15.22 -39.83 -68.08
N LYS A 593 15.22 -41.01 -67.44
CA LYS A 593 16.38 -41.91 -67.30
C LYS A 593 16.98 -42.38 -68.63
N ASP A 594 16.17 -42.48 -69.69
CA ASP A 594 16.59 -43.00 -70.99
C ASP A 594 17.12 -41.91 -71.96
N SER A 595 17.18 -40.64 -71.52
CA SER A 595 17.60 -39.50 -72.36
C SER A 595 18.64 -38.62 -71.64
N LYS A 596 19.75 -38.27 -72.30
CA LYS A 596 20.74 -37.29 -71.79
C LYS A 596 20.18 -35.87 -71.95
N ARG A 597 19.67 -35.26 -70.88
CA ARG A 597 19.11 -33.89 -70.86
C ARG A 597 20.02 -32.91 -70.11
N SER A 598 19.94 -31.61 -70.44
CA SER A 598 20.62 -30.55 -69.67
C SER A 598 19.83 -30.17 -68.42
N ASP A 599 20.45 -29.44 -67.49
CA ASP A 599 19.80 -28.98 -66.26
C ASP A 599 18.64 -28.02 -66.54
N GLU A 600 18.73 -27.18 -67.58
CA GLU A 600 17.63 -26.29 -67.97
C GLU A 600 16.42 -27.09 -68.45
N GLN A 601 16.65 -28.14 -69.26
CA GLN A 601 15.58 -29.01 -69.77
C GLN A 601 14.92 -29.82 -68.66
N LEU A 602 15.70 -30.33 -67.70
CA LEU A 602 15.19 -31.05 -66.54
C LEU A 602 14.37 -30.14 -65.63
N THR A 603 14.80 -28.89 -65.45
CA THR A 603 14.06 -27.89 -64.68
C THR A 603 12.75 -27.52 -65.36
N GLU A 604 12.73 -27.31 -66.67
CA GLU A 604 11.51 -26.96 -67.41
C GLU A 604 10.45 -28.08 -67.34
N GLU A 605 10.88 -29.34 -67.44
CA GLU A 605 9.97 -30.49 -67.34
C GLU A 605 9.45 -30.70 -65.92
N PHE A 606 10.28 -30.43 -64.90
CA PHE A 606 9.84 -30.38 -63.52
C PHE A 606 8.81 -29.27 -63.29
N GLU A 607 9.03 -28.07 -63.82
CA GLU A 607 8.11 -26.92 -63.72
C GLU A 607 6.74 -27.23 -64.34
N LYS A 608 6.72 -27.87 -65.52
CA LYS A 608 5.48 -28.34 -66.16
C LYS A 608 4.73 -29.35 -65.28
N MET A 609 5.45 -30.33 -64.72
CA MET A 609 4.88 -31.33 -63.80
C MET A 609 4.30 -30.65 -62.56
N TRP A 610 5.08 -29.76 -61.93
CA TRP A 610 4.70 -29.05 -60.71
C TRP A 610 3.44 -28.21 -60.91
N THR A 611 3.38 -27.42 -61.98
CA THR A 611 2.22 -26.59 -62.32
C THR A 611 0.97 -27.43 -62.54
N GLY A 612 1.10 -28.59 -63.21
CA GLY A 612 -0.02 -29.51 -63.46
C GLY A 612 -0.58 -30.16 -62.19
N VAL A 613 0.24 -30.36 -61.15
CA VAL A 613 -0.19 -30.99 -59.88
C VAL A 613 -0.78 -29.96 -58.91
N THR A 614 -0.27 -28.74 -58.91
CA THR A 614 -0.62 -27.70 -57.93
C THR A 614 -1.82 -26.82 -58.33
N VAL A 615 -2.25 -26.83 -59.60
CA VAL A 615 -3.34 -25.99 -60.12
C VAL A 615 -4.71 -26.20 -59.45
N ASN A 616 -4.97 -27.37 -58.88
CA ASN A 616 -6.27 -27.74 -58.29
C ASN A 616 -6.24 -27.91 -56.76
N VAL A 617 -5.24 -27.36 -56.08
CA VAL A 617 -5.16 -27.42 -54.62
C VAL A 617 -6.31 -26.60 -54.01
N SER A 618 -7.22 -27.27 -53.33
CA SER A 618 -8.34 -26.62 -52.64
C SER A 618 -7.84 -25.84 -51.43
N GLY A 619 -8.17 -24.55 -51.36
CA GLY A 619 -7.91 -23.71 -50.20
C GLY A 619 -8.77 -24.11 -48.98
N LEU A 620 -8.42 -23.53 -47.83
CA LEU A 620 -9.17 -23.69 -46.58
C LEU A 620 -10.50 -22.91 -46.62
N LYS A 621 -11.51 -23.39 -45.90
CA LYS A 621 -12.82 -22.71 -45.82
C LYS A 621 -12.74 -21.52 -44.85
N GLU A 622 -13.25 -20.37 -45.27
CA GLU A 622 -13.40 -19.21 -44.40
C GLU A 622 -14.53 -19.42 -43.39
N GLN A 623 -14.27 -19.10 -42.13
CA GLN A 623 -15.24 -19.17 -41.04
C GLN A 623 -16.10 -17.90 -40.99
N ASN A 624 -17.38 -18.04 -40.61
CA ASN A 624 -18.23 -16.88 -40.33
C ASN A 624 -17.96 -16.32 -38.92
N ILE A 625 -16.87 -15.56 -38.77
CA ILE A 625 -16.41 -14.99 -37.50
C ILE A 625 -17.49 -14.11 -36.85
N SER A 626 -18.16 -13.28 -37.66
CA SER A 626 -19.22 -12.36 -37.21
C SER A 626 -20.39 -13.13 -36.57
N GLU A 627 -20.84 -14.19 -37.21
CA GLU A 627 -21.91 -15.04 -36.70
C GLU A 627 -21.49 -15.80 -35.42
N ASN A 628 -20.26 -16.31 -35.37
CA ASN A 628 -19.72 -16.98 -34.18
C ASN A 628 -19.69 -16.03 -32.96
N ILE A 629 -19.24 -14.79 -33.16
CA ILE A 629 -19.22 -13.76 -32.12
C ILE A 629 -20.64 -13.41 -31.68
N PHE A 630 -21.54 -13.20 -32.63
CA PHE A 630 -22.92 -12.85 -32.35
C PHE A 630 -23.66 -13.96 -31.59
N ASN A 631 -23.38 -15.23 -31.91
CA ASN A 631 -23.91 -16.38 -31.18
C ASN A 631 -23.41 -16.45 -29.73
N HIS A 632 -22.15 -16.10 -29.47
CA HIS A 632 -21.62 -15.99 -28.11
C HIS A 632 -22.23 -14.82 -27.33
N LEU A 633 -22.43 -13.67 -27.99
CA LEU A 633 -23.13 -12.54 -27.41
C LEU A 633 -24.57 -12.91 -27.03
N LYS A 634 -25.30 -13.60 -27.92
CA LYS A 634 -26.64 -14.16 -27.61
C LYS A 634 -26.60 -15.08 -26.39
N LYS A 635 -25.63 -16.00 -26.33
CA LYS A 635 -25.48 -16.91 -25.18
C LYS A 635 -25.27 -16.16 -23.87
N ASN A 636 -24.47 -15.09 -23.88
CA ASN A 636 -24.21 -14.26 -22.70
C ASN A 636 -25.47 -13.55 -22.17
N PHE A 637 -26.48 -13.30 -23.03
CA PHE A 637 -27.75 -12.66 -22.67
C PHE A 637 -28.95 -13.62 -22.56
N LEU A 638 -28.79 -14.94 -22.67
CA LEU A 638 -29.88 -15.95 -22.72
C LEU A 638 -30.94 -15.82 -21.62
N ASN A 639 -30.60 -15.26 -20.45
CA ASN A 639 -31.49 -15.11 -19.30
C ASN A 639 -31.89 -13.64 -19.00
N ARG A 640 -31.68 -12.72 -19.94
CA ARG A 640 -31.93 -11.28 -19.75
C ARG A 640 -32.91 -10.75 -20.82
N ASN A 641 -33.72 -9.77 -20.45
CA ASN A 641 -34.82 -9.26 -21.29
C ASN A 641 -34.30 -8.30 -22.39
N VAL A 642 -33.58 -8.83 -23.39
CA VAL A 642 -32.96 -8.06 -24.51
C VAL A 642 -33.27 -8.65 -25.90
N ASN A 643 -34.36 -9.42 -26.02
CA ASN A 643 -34.71 -10.10 -27.27
C ASN A 643 -35.06 -9.14 -28.42
N GLU A 644 -35.70 -8.01 -28.12
CA GLU A 644 -35.99 -6.97 -29.12
C GLU A 644 -34.70 -6.30 -29.61
N GLU A 645 -33.75 -6.03 -28.72
CA GLU A 645 -32.44 -5.47 -29.07
C GLU A 645 -31.60 -6.44 -29.90
N LEU A 646 -31.64 -7.74 -29.59
CA LEU A 646 -30.96 -8.80 -30.36
C LEU A 646 -31.52 -8.94 -31.79
N GLN A 647 -32.83 -8.75 -31.99
CA GLN A 647 -33.45 -8.79 -33.32
C GLN A 647 -33.10 -7.55 -34.16
N ASN A 648 -32.90 -6.41 -33.51
CA ASN A 648 -32.58 -5.14 -34.15
C ASN A 648 -31.06 -4.89 -34.30
N ALA A 649 -30.21 -5.84 -33.89
CA ALA A 649 -28.77 -5.64 -33.72
C ALA A 649 -27.96 -5.40 -35.02
N GLY A 650 -28.58 -5.37 -36.21
CA GLY A 650 -27.89 -5.06 -37.47
C GLY A 650 -26.72 -5.98 -37.82
N ASP A 651 -25.89 -5.58 -38.79
CA ASP A 651 -24.65 -6.29 -39.14
C ASP A 651 -23.52 -5.89 -38.20
N LEU A 652 -22.94 -6.87 -37.51
CA LEU A 652 -21.83 -6.70 -36.56
C LEU A 652 -20.60 -6.04 -37.21
N THR A 653 -20.37 -6.28 -38.51
CA THR A 653 -19.20 -5.75 -39.24
C THR A 653 -19.27 -4.24 -39.48
N GLU A 654 -20.49 -3.68 -39.52
CA GLU A 654 -20.74 -2.25 -39.66
C GLU A 654 -20.75 -1.52 -38.30
N ILE A 655 -20.92 -2.27 -37.20
CA ILE A 655 -21.05 -1.71 -35.85
C ILE A 655 -19.68 -1.45 -35.22
N GLY A 656 -19.51 -0.28 -34.61
CA GLY A 656 -18.25 0.12 -33.97
C GLY A 656 -17.22 0.75 -34.90
N LYS A 657 -17.61 1.15 -36.13
CA LYS A 657 -16.80 2.00 -37.02
C LYS A 657 -16.76 3.46 -36.56
N SER A 658 -17.85 3.96 -35.97
CA SER A 658 -17.95 5.30 -35.39
C SER A 658 -17.77 5.25 -33.88
N GLU A 659 -17.30 6.34 -33.26
CA GLU A 659 -17.18 6.46 -31.80
C GLU A 659 -18.46 6.07 -31.05
N PHE A 660 -18.31 5.32 -29.96
CA PHE A 660 -19.42 5.03 -29.06
C PHE A 660 -19.88 6.31 -28.37
N LYS A 661 -21.21 6.52 -28.31
CA LYS A 661 -21.80 7.66 -27.59
C LYS A 661 -22.85 7.18 -26.61
N ALA A 662 -22.64 7.45 -25.33
CA ALA A 662 -23.66 7.28 -24.30
C ALA A 662 -24.86 8.18 -24.62
N ARG A 663 -26.08 7.65 -24.51
CA ARG A 663 -27.35 8.31 -24.85
C ARG A 663 -28.28 8.37 -23.65
N THR A 664 -29.29 9.22 -23.72
CA THR A 664 -30.31 9.32 -22.65
C THR A 664 -31.11 8.03 -22.45
N GLU A 665 -31.18 7.17 -23.47
CA GLU A 665 -31.82 5.85 -23.39
C GLU A 665 -31.04 4.84 -22.53
N HIS A 666 -29.74 5.07 -22.31
CA HIS A 666 -28.87 4.25 -21.45
C HIS A 666 -29.07 4.50 -19.96
N VAL A 667 -29.68 5.63 -19.62
CA VAL A 667 -29.96 6.04 -18.24
C VAL A 667 -31.34 5.52 -17.82
N ARG A 668 -31.44 4.99 -16.60
CA ARG A 668 -32.69 4.55 -15.98
C ARG A 668 -33.44 5.77 -15.45
N ASN A 669 -34.74 5.87 -15.71
CA ASN A 669 -35.61 6.99 -15.30
C ASN A 669 -35.02 8.39 -15.59
N PRO A 670 -34.52 8.71 -16.80
CA PRO A 670 -33.87 9.99 -17.05
C PRO A 670 -34.80 11.17 -16.78
N LYS A 671 -36.12 10.98 -16.96
CA LYS A 671 -37.14 12.02 -16.75
C LYS A 671 -37.23 12.54 -15.31
N THR A 672 -36.83 11.76 -14.30
CA THR A 672 -36.89 12.16 -12.88
C THR A 672 -35.66 12.97 -12.43
N PHE A 673 -34.58 12.97 -13.22
CA PHE A 673 -33.36 13.72 -12.91
C PHE A 673 -33.39 15.14 -13.49
N ASN A 674 -32.77 16.08 -12.78
CA ASN A 674 -32.53 17.44 -13.28
C ASN A 674 -31.52 17.45 -14.46
N LEU A 675 -31.41 18.58 -15.16
CA LEU A 675 -30.56 18.71 -16.37
C LEU A 675 -29.06 18.47 -16.09
N PHE A 676 -28.56 18.94 -14.95
CA PHE A 676 -27.17 18.77 -14.54
C PHE A 676 -26.85 17.29 -14.29
N ARG A 677 -27.65 16.61 -13.49
CA ARG A 677 -27.48 15.19 -13.15
C ARG A 677 -27.59 14.26 -14.36
N ARG A 678 -28.46 14.56 -15.34
CA ARG A 678 -28.51 13.82 -16.62
C ARG A 678 -27.20 13.94 -17.39
N LYS A 679 -26.60 15.12 -17.39
CA LYS A 679 -25.31 15.37 -18.06
C LYS A 679 -24.18 14.63 -17.35
N ASP A 680 -24.21 14.59 -16.02
CA ASP A 680 -23.20 13.90 -15.20
C ASP A 680 -23.25 12.37 -15.38
N ILE A 681 -24.43 11.76 -15.28
CA ILE A 681 -24.60 10.32 -15.51
C ILE A 681 -24.17 9.95 -16.93
N LYS A 682 -24.55 10.76 -17.94
CA LYS A 682 -24.15 10.53 -19.33
C LYS A 682 -22.63 10.63 -19.52
N MET A 683 -22.00 11.61 -18.87
CA MET A 683 -20.54 11.78 -18.93
C MET A 683 -19.81 10.64 -18.22
N TYR A 684 -20.32 10.20 -17.05
CA TYR A 684 -19.82 9.02 -16.34
C TYR A 684 -19.90 7.76 -17.22
N LEU A 685 -21.07 7.52 -17.85
CA LEU A 685 -21.27 6.39 -18.75
C LEU A 685 -20.35 6.44 -19.97
N GLN A 686 -20.17 7.62 -20.57
CA GLN A 686 -19.26 7.79 -21.70
C GLN A 686 -17.83 7.45 -21.31
N ASN A 687 -17.33 8.07 -20.24
CA ASN A 687 -15.98 7.82 -19.74
C ASN A 687 -15.78 6.33 -19.45
N LYS A 688 -16.79 5.69 -18.82
CA LYS A 688 -16.66 4.27 -18.49
C LYS A 688 -16.71 3.37 -19.72
N ALA A 689 -17.51 3.74 -20.73
CA ALA A 689 -17.48 3.06 -22.02
C ALA A 689 -16.11 3.20 -22.70
N ASP A 690 -15.54 4.40 -22.74
CA ASP A 690 -14.26 4.67 -23.37
C ASP A 690 -13.14 3.84 -22.72
N ASP A 691 -13.09 3.78 -21.38
CA ASP A 691 -12.11 2.97 -20.64
C ASP A 691 -12.22 1.47 -20.96
N VAL A 692 -13.46 0.95 -21.03
CA VAL A 692 -13.73 -0.45 -21.33
C VAL A 692 -13.41 -0.77 -22.79
N ILE A 693 -13.78 0.10 -23.73
CA ILE A 693 -13.46 -0.03 -25.15
C ILE A 693 -11.95 -0.03 -25.36
N GLU A 694 -11.21 0.90 -24.71
CA GLU A 694 -9.75 0.97 -24.83
C GLU A 694 -9.09 -0.32 -24.30
N SER A 695 -9.51 -0.79 -23.12
CA SER A 695 -8.99 -2.02 -22.50
C SER A 695 -9.30 -3.28 -23.32
N CYS A 696 -10.52 -3.40 -23.85
CA CYS A 696 -10.94 -4.53 -24.68
C CYS A 696 -10.31 -4.50 -26.08
N THR A 697 -10.15 -3.32 -26.68
CA THR A 697 -9.50 -3.18 -28.00
C THR A 697 -8.03 -3.59 -27.91
N ARG A 698 -7.31 -3.19 -26.85
CA ARG A 698 -5.93 -3.70 -26.63
C ARG A 698 -5.89 -5.21 -26.51
N PHE A 699 -6.80 -5.80 -25.73
CA PHE A 699 -6.89 -7.25 -25.56
C PHE A 699 -7.10 -7.96 -26.91
N VAL A 700 -8.02 -7.47 -27.73
CA VAL A 700 -8.25 -7.99 -29.09
C VAL A 700 -6.99 -7.88 -29.95
N LEU A 701 -6.36 -6.71 -29.99
CA LEU A 701 -5.15 -6.48 -30.78
C LEU A 701 -3.98 -7.36 -30.33
N ASP A 702 -3.85 -7.64 -29.03
CA ASP A 702 -2.81 -8.51 -28.51
C ASP A 702 -3.04 -9.98 -28.89
N ILE A 703 -4.30 -10.42 -29.01
CA ILE A 703 -4.65 -11.71 -29.61
C ILE A 703 -4.30 -11.71 -31.11
N VAL A 704 -4.66 -10.68 -31.87
CA VAL A 704 -4.35 -10.62 -33.32
C VAL A 704 -2.85 -10.71 -33.60
N LYS A 705 -2.01 -10.14 -32.73
CA LYS A 705 -0.54 -10.19 -32.85
C LYS A 705 0.07 -11.58 -32.68
N THR A 706 -0.65 -12.58 -32.17
CA THR A 706 -0.11 -13.94 -32.00
C THR A 706 0.04 -14.70 -33.31
N ASN A 707 -0.53 -14.19 -34.41
CA ASN A 707 -0.54 -14.83 -35.74
C ASN A 707 -1.12 -16.26 -35.74
N THR A 708 -2.09 -16.54 -34.87
CA THR A 708 -2.86 -17.80 -34.87
C THR A 708 -4.19 -17.64 -35.61
N ASP A 709 -4.93 -18.74 -35.80
CA ASP A 709 -6.32 -18.67 -36.28
C ASP A 709 -7.28 -18.14 -35.20
N TYR A 710 -8.46 -17.65 -35.59
CA TYR A 710 -9.53 -17.32 -34.67
C TYR A 710 -10.07 -18.55 -33.94
N HIS A 711 -10.40 -18.37 -32.65
CA HIS A 711 -11.12 -19.36 -31.87
C HIS A 711 -12.22 -18.69 -31.03
N GLU A 712 -13.32 -19.41 -30.81
CA GLU A 712 -14.45 -18.95 -30.00
C GLU A 712 -14.06 -18.64 -28.54
N CYS A 713 -12.96 -19.23 -28.03
CA CYS A 713 -12.41 -18.90 -26.70
C CYS A 713 -12.09 -17.41 -26.56
N PHE A 714 -11.59 -16.76 -27.63
CA PHE A 714 -11.23 -15.35 -27.60
C PHE A 714 -12.45 -14.45 -27.39
N THR A 715 -13.57 -14.80 -28.01
CA THR A 715 -14.83 -14.09 -27.83
C THR A 715 -15.39 -14.28 -26.43
N LYS A 716 -15.31 -15.50 -25.89
CA LYS A 716 -15.72 -15.77 -24.51
C LYS A 716 -14.89 -14.97 -23.51
N ASP A 717 -13.56 -14.99 -23.64
CA ASP A 717 -12.65 -14.23 -22.77
C ASP A 717 -12.88 -12.71 -22.89
N LEU A 718 -13.16 -12.22 -24.10
CA LEU A 718 -13.52 -10.82 -24.33
C LEU A 718 -14.82 -10.45 -23.59
N LEU A 719 -15.87 -11.27 -23.71
CA LEU A 719 -17.14 -11.04 -23.02
C LEU A 719 -16.98 -11.10 -21.50
N ASP A 720 -16.20 -12.06 -20.98
CA ASP A 720 -15.89 -12.16 -19.56
C ASP A 720 -15.12 -10.92 -19.05
N LYS A 721 -14.19 -10.39 -19.86
CA LYS A 721 -13.46 -9.15 -19.55
C LYS A 721 -14.39 -7.93 -19.52
N ILE A 722 -15.33 -7.85 -20.45
CA ILE A 722 -16.36 -6.79 -20.44
C ILE A 722 -17.22 -6.94 -19.18
N ASP A 723 -17.74 -8.13 -18.89
CA ASP A 723 -18.56 -8.41 -17.71
C ASP A 723 -17.84 -8.05 -16.40
N GLY A 724 -16.56 -8.43 -16.27
CA GLY A 724 -15.73 -8.05 -15.13
C GLY A 724 -15.62 -6.53 -14.97
N SER A 725 -15.51 -5.79 -16.08
CA SER A 725 -15.39 -4.33 -16.08
C SER A 725 -16.72 -3.61 -15.79
N LEU A 726 -17.85 -4.26 -16.04
CA LEU A 726 -19.20 -3.71 -15.85
C LEU A 726 -19.85 -4.12 -14.51
N LYS A 727 -19.27 -5.05 -13.74
CA LYS A 727 -19.83 -5.57 -12.45
C LYS A 727 -20.20 -4.49 -11.42
N ASN A 728 -19.55 -3.33 -11.45
CA ASN A 728 -19.74 -2.25 -10.47
C ASN A 728 -20.40 -0.99 -11.07
N ILE A 729 -21.12 -1.13 -12.19
CA ILE A 729 -21.85 0.00 -12.77
C ILE A 729 -23.07 0.34 -11.92
N SER A 730 -23.34 1.65 -11.78
CA SER A 730 -24.45 2.20 -10.98
C SER A 730 -25.80 1.56 -11.33
N LYS A 731 -26.67 1.43 -10.32
CA LYS A 731 -28.07 0.97 -10.44
C LYS A 731 -28.92 1.85 -11.38
N GLU A 732 -28.44 3.05 -11.70
CA GLU A 732 -29.05 4.01 -12.61
C GLU A 732 -28.84 3.69 -14.10
N VAL A 733 -28.19 2.57 -14.43
CA VAL A 733 -27.88 2.18 -15.81
C VAL A 733 -28.85 1.11 -16.31
N LYS A 734 -29.39 1.28 -17.52
CA LYS A 734 -30.23 0.25 -18.14
C LYS A 734 -29.36 -0.88 -18.72
N ILE A 735 -29.92 -2.08 -18.74
CA ILE A 735 -29.33 -3.24 -19.44
C ILE A 735 -29.00 -2.90 -20.91
N LYS A 736 -29.76 -1.99 -21.53
CA LYS A 736 -29.48 -1.48 -22.88
C LYS A 736 -28.08 -0.86 -23.05
N PHE A 737 -27.54 -0.18 -22.04
CA PHE A 737 -26.17 0.34 -22.09
C PHE A 737 -25.14 -0.79 -22.18
N GLU A 738 -25.29 -1.81 -21.33
CA GLU A 738 -24.45 -3.00 -21.33
C GLU A 738 -24.52 -3.72 -22.68
N PHE A 739 -25.73 -3.87 -23.22
CA PHE A 739 -25.95 -4.46 -24.53
C PHE A 739 -25.27 -3.68 -25.66
N ASP A 740 -25.55 -2.37 -25.77
CA ASP A 740 -25.00 -1.52 -26.84
C ASP A 740 -23.46 -1.45 -26.77
N LEU A 741 -22.89 -1.42 -25.56
CA LEU A 741 -21.44 -1.42 -25.34
C LEU A 741 -20.81 -2.76 -25.74
N LYS A 742 -21.39 -3.89 -25.32
CA LYS A 742 -20.92 -5.22 -25.74
C LYS A 742 -21.02 -5.38 -27.25
N LEU A 743 -22.12 -4.96 -27.86
CA LEU A 743 -22.32 -5.01 -29.30
C LEU A 743 -21.27 -4.18 -30.05
N HIS A 744 -20.98 -2.97 -29.56
CA HIS A 744 -19.93 -2.09 -30.11
C HIS A 744 -18.54 -2.75 -30.07
N ILE A 745 -18.15 -3.31 -28.92
CA ILE A 745 -16.85 -3.97 -28.75
C ILE A 745 -16.77 -5.26 -29.58
N CYS A 746 -17.85 -6.05 -29.63
CA CYS A 746 -17.94 -7.23 -30.50
C CYS A 746 -17.81 -6.89 -31.97
N GLY A 747 -18.32 -5.74 -32.42
CA GLY A 747 -18.12 -5.26 -33.79
C GLY A 747 -16.65 -4.95 -34.11
N ILE A 748 -15.93 -4.32 -33.18
CA ILE A 748 -14.47 -4.11 -33.28
C ILE A 748 -13.76 -5.47 -33.35
N ALA A 749 -14.03 -6.35 -32.40
CA ALA A 749 -13.44 -7.68 -32.35
C ALA A 749 -13.70 -8.50 -33.61
N SER A 750 -14.90 -8.42 -34.17
CA SER A 750 -15.26 -9.14 -35.40
C SER A 750 -14.40 -8.75 -36.58
N ARG A 751 -14.05 -7.47 -36.74
CA ARG A 751 -13.19 -7.01 -37.84
C ARG A 751 -11.75 -7.45 -37.64
N GLU A 752 -11.23 -7.26 -36.43
CA GLU A 752 -9.84 -7.62 -36.10
C GLU A 752 -9.62 -9.14 -36.15
N PHE A 753 -10.56 -9.93 -35.63
CA PHE A 753 -10.50 -11.39 -35.71
C PHE A 753 -10.74 -11.93 -37.14
N LEU A 754 -11.54 -11.25 -37.97
CA LEU A 754 -11.65 -11.60 -39.38
C LEU A 754 -10.32 -11.36 -40.11
N ASN A 755 -9.67 -10.21 -39.87
CA ASN A 755 -8.34 -9.94 -40.42
C ASN A 755 -7.30 -10.98 -39.97
N MET A 756 -7.35 -11.39 -38.69
CA MET A 756 -6.52 -12.45 -38.13
C MET A 756 -6.76 -13.80 -38.84
N HIS A 757 -8.02 -14.19 -39.01
CA HIS A 757 -8.40 -15.42 -39.70
C HIS A 757 -7.97 -15.40 -41.17
N GLN A 758 -8.21 -14.32 -41.91
CA GLN A 758 -7.80 -14.18 -43.31
C GLN A 758 -6.28 -14.21 -43.47
N LYS A 759 -5.55 -13.59 -42.55
CA LYS A 759 -4.09 -13.69 -42.52
C LYS A 759 -3.63 -15.12 -42.27
N PHE A 760 -4.25 -15.83 -41.33
CA PHE A 760 -3.97 -17.25 -41.09
C PHE A 760 -4.23 -18.10 -42.33
N LEU A 761 -5.36 -17.90 -43.02
CA LEU A 761 -5.69 -18.59 -44.26
C LEU A 761 -4.64 -18.33 -45.35
N SER A 762 -4.17 -17.09 -45.47
CA SER A 762 -3.10 -16.73 -46.42
C SER A 762 -1.75 -17.36 -46.04
N ASP A 763 -1.37 -17.33 -44.76
CA ASP A 763 -0.08 -17.82 -44.27
C ASP A 763 0.00 -19.35 -44.27
N LYS A 764 -1.13 -20.03 -44.08
CA LYS A 764 -1.28 -21.49 -44.06
C LYS A 764 -1.96 -22.05 -45.31
N ASP A 765 -2.12 -21.22 -46.35
CA ASP A 765 -2.68 -21.63 -47.62
C ASP A 765 -1.91 -22.86 -48.16
N PRO A 766 -2.58 -24.00 -48.40
CA PRO A 766 -1.91 -25.22 -48.81
C PRO A 766 -1.11 -25.07 -50.11
N GLN A 767 -1.57 -24.24 -51.05
CA GLN A 767 -0.84 -24.00 -52.30
C GLN A 767 0.47 -23.24 -52.04
N THR A 768 0.39 -22.17 -51.24
CA THR A 768 1.56 -21.37 -50.83
C THR A 768 2.55 -22.21 -50.00
N GLN A 769 2.07 -23.10 -49.13
CA GLN A 769 2.96 -24.02 -48.39
C GLN A 769 3.64 -25.02 -49.32
N LEU A 770 2.92 -25.62 -50.27
CA LEU A 770 3.51 -26.55 -51.24
C LEU A 770 4.59 -25.86 -52.09
N GLU A 771 4.36 -24.62 -52.52
CA GLU A 771 5.34 -23.86 -53.32
C GLU A 771 6.67 -23.67 -52.58
N LYS A 772 6.67 -23.58 -51.23
CA LYS A 772 7.91 -23.55 -50.44
C LYS A 772 8.75 -24.82 -50.61
N TYR A 773 8.11 -25.97 -50.83
CA TYR A 773 8.79 -27.25 -51.03
C TYR A 773 9.29 -27.46 -52.46
N LYS A 774 8.85 -26.65 -53.42
CA LYS A 774 9.20 -26.80 -54.84
C LYS A 774 10.69 -26.82 -55.10
N ILE A 775 11.42 -25.85 -54.56
CA ILE A 775 12.87 -25.74 -54.72
C ILE A 775 13.57 -26.99 -54.16
N GLN A 776 13.04 -27.53 -53.07
CA GLN A 776 13.58 -28.72 -52.43
C GLN A 776 13.34 -29.97 -53.26
N TYR A 777 12.11 -30.17 -53.77
CA TYR A 777 11.79 -31.27 -54.67
C TYR A 777 12.54 -31.19 -56.00
N LEU A 778 12.76 -29.98 -56.55
CA LEU A 778 13.58 -29.79 -57.75
C LEU A 778 15.04 -30.20 -57.48
N SER A 779 15.62 -29.76 -56.36
CA SER A 779 16.98 -30.15 -55.96
C SER A 779 17.10 -31.66 -55.76
N ASP A 780 16.09 -32.28 -55.14
CA ASP A 780 16.07 -33.72 -54.90
C ASP A 780 15.92 -34.50 -56.21
N PHE A 781 15.06 -34.04 -57.13
CA PHE A 781 14.94 -34.58 -58.47
C PHE A 781 16.27 -34.55 -59.23
N LEU A 782 16.98 -33.42 -59.22
CA LEU A 782 18.27 -33.28 -59.88
C LEU A 782 19.36 -34.17 -59.25
N ASP A 783 19.39 -34.26 -57.92
CA ASP A 783 20.36 -35.11 -57.22
C ASP A 783 20.11 -36.60 -57.46
N LEU A 784 18.84 -37.03 -57.47
CA LEU A 784 18.44 -38.40 -57.81
C LEU A 784 18.76 -38.75 -59.27
N TYR A 785 18.54 -37.82 -60.20
CA TYR A 785 18.86 -38.01 -61.63
C TYR A 785 20.38 -38.14 -61.85
N LYS A 786 21.18 -37.35 -61.13
CA LYS A 786 22.65 -37.31 -61.27
C LYS A 786 23.42 -38.23 -60.32
N GLN A 787 22.72 -38.93 -59.41
CA GLN A 787 23.32 -39.79 -58.38
C GLN A 787 24.34 -39.05 -57.50
N ARG A 788 24.01 -37.81 -57.08
CA ARG A 788 24.85 -37.03 -56.17
C ARG A 788 24.68 -37.51 -54.73
N ASP A 789 25.74 -37.42 -53.93
CA ASP A 789 25.63 -37.60 -52.48
C ASP A 789 24.85 -36.42 -51.88
N ASP A 790 23.73 -36.73 -51.24
CA ASP A 790 22.79 -35.76 -50.69
C ASP A 790 22.92 -35.62 -49.16
N CYS A 791 23.80 -36.39 -48.50
CA CYS A 791 23.86 -36.53 -47.04
C CYS A 791 23.93 -35.18 -46.30
N GLN A 792 24.97 -34.39 -46.57
CA GLN A 792 25.17 -33.09 -45.91
C GLN A 792 24.07 -32.09 -46.26
N ARG A 793 23.60 -32.08 -47.52
CA ARG A 793 22.52 -31.18 -47.95
C ARG A 793 21.21 -31.50 -47.25
N LYS A 794 20.86 -32.78 -47.13
CA LYS A 794 19.66 -33.27 -46.43
C LYS A 794 19.73 -32.99 -44.94
N ALA A 795 20.90 -33.18 -44.31
CA ALA A 795 21.12 -32.80 -42.91
C ALA A 795 20.96 -31.28 -42.69
N ASN A 796 21.60 -30.45 -43.53
CA ASN A 796 21.46 -29.00 -43.49
C ASN A 796 19.99 -28.57 -43.67
N ASN A 797 19.29 -29.16 -44.64
CA ASN A 797 17.88 -28.87 -44.89
C ASN A 797 16.99 -29.31 -43.72
N PHE A 798 17.26 -30.46 -43.10
CA PHE A 798 16.50 -30.92 -41.93
C PHE A 798 16.69 -29.96 -40.75
N VAL A 799 17.92 -29.51 -40.49
CA VAL A 799 18.17 -28.52 -39.45
C VAL A 799 17.48 -27.20 -39.78
N ARG A 800 17.56 -26.71 -41.02
CA ARG A 800 16.96 -25.44 -41.42
C ARG A 800 15.43 -25.44 -41.44
N CYS A 801 14.81 -26.48 -41.98
CA CYS A 801 13.37 -26.54 -42.20
C CYS A 801 12.61 -27.14 -41.00
N CYS A 802 13.25 -28.00 -40.19
CA CYS A 802 12.59 -28.69 -39.09
C CYS A 802 13.09 -28.22 -37.72
N ILE A 803 14.41 -28.20 -37.49
CA ILE A 803 14.96 -27.92 -36.16
C ILE A 803 14.98 -26.41 -35.83
N LYS A 804 15.43 -25.55 -36.75
CA LYS A 804 15.51 -24.10 -36.54
C LYS A 804 14.16 -23.49 -36.13
N PRO A 805 13.04 -23.73 -36.85
CA PRO A 805 11.74 -23.18 -36.45
C PRO A 805 11.29 -23.68 -35.07
N ALA A 806 11.56 -24.96 -34.77
CA ALA A 806 11.18 -25.57 -33.49
C ALA A 806 12.00 -25.00 -32.30
N VAL A 807 13.29 -24.72 -32.52
CA VAL A 807 14.16 -24.04 -31.55
C VAL A 807 13.71 -22.59 -31.32
N GLU A 808 13.39 -21.84 -32.38
CA GLU A 808 12.90 -20.46 -32.27
C GLU A 808 11.56 -20.40 -31.51
N GLU A 809 10.64 -21.34 -31.78
CA GLU A 809 9.38 -21.48 -31.07
C GLU A 809 9.60 -21.78 -29.57
N PHE A 810 10.50 -22.71 -29.24
CA PHE A 810 10.86 -23.02 -27.85
C PHE A 810 11.42 -21.80 -27.11
N ILE A 811 12.33 -21.06 -27.75
CA ILE A 811 12.90 -19.84 -27.17
C ILE A 811 11.79 -18.83 -26.92
N ASN A 812 10.92 -18.55 -27.90
CA ASN A 812 9.84 -17.59 -27.74
C ASN A 812 8.83 -17.98 -26.65
N ARG A 813 8.50 -19.28 -26.51
CA ARG A 813 7.64 -19.76 -25.42
C ARG A 813 8.25 -19.54 -24.05
N SER A 814 9.52 -19.92 -23.88
CA SER A 814 10.22 -19.87 -22.60
C SER A 814 10.60 -18.45 -22.18
N LEU A 815 10.92 -17.59 -23.16
CA LEU A 815 11.49 -16.27 -22.92
C LEU A 815 10.58 -15.36 -22.09
N GLY A 816 9.26 -15.46 -22.25
CA GLY A 816 8.30 -14.70 -21.43
C GLY A 816 8.44 -14.97 -19.93
N ILE A 817 8.57 -16.25 -19.54
CA ILE A 817 8.77 -16.66 -18.14
C ILE A 817 10.15 -16.23 -17.64
N ASN A 818 11.19 -16.40 -18.46
CA ASN A 818 12.55 -16.05 -18.05
C ASN A 818 12.74 -14.55 -17.84
N ILE A 819 12.05 -13.70 -18.61
CA ILE A 819 12.06 -12.24 -18.40
C ILE A 819 11.43 -11.88 -17.05
N VAL A 820 10.30 -12.49 -16.70
CA VAL A 820 9.66 -12.29 -15.39
C VAL A 820 10.60 -12.72 -14.26
N GLU A 821 11.25 -13.87 -14.40
CA GLU A 821 12.20 -14.38 -13.41
C GLU A 821 13.44 -13.47 -13.25
N ASP A 822 14.01 -12.99 -14.35
CA ASP A 822 15.17 -12.10 -14.33
C ASP A 822 14.85 -10.78 -13.60
N ILE A 823 13.67 -10.19 -13.86
CA ILE A 823 13.23 -8.96 -13.19
C ILE A 823 13.00 -9.20 -11.69
N LEU A 824 12.39 -10.33 -11.32
CA LEU A 824 12.05 -10.65 -9.93
C LEU A 824 13.22 -11.16 -9.09
N THR A 825 14.30 -11.64 -9.72
CA THR A 825 15.51 -12.11 -9.03
C THR A 825 16.69 -11.14 -9.13
N GLY A 826 16.65 -10.21 -10.07
CA GLY A 826 17.69 -9.21 -10.30
C GLY A 826 17.65 -8.02 -9.33
N SER A 827 18.37 -6.97 -9.70
CA SER A 827 18.48 -5.71 -8.93
C SER A 827 17.15 -5.00 -8.67
N ASN A 828 16.13 -5.29 -9.50
CA ASN A 828 14.80 -4.65 -9.45
C ASN A 828 13.78 -5.50 -8.68
N SER A 829 14.19 -6.61 -8.07
CA SER A 829 13.33 -7.47 -7.25
C SER A 829 12.61 -6.70 -6.14
N ALA A 830 13.28 -5.70 -5.55
CA ALA A 830 12.70 -4.82 -4.53
C ALA A 830 11.50 -4.01 -5.08
N GLU A 831 11.53 -3.58 -6.34
CA GLU A 831 10.48 -2.77 -6.98
C GLU A 831 9.15 -3.50 -7.08
N TYR A 832 9.19 -4.81 -7.29
CA TYR A 832 8.01 -5.68 -7.41
C TYR A 832 7.73 -6.46 -6.12
N SER A 833 8.50 -6.21 -5.05
CA SER A 833 8.41 -6.96 -3.79
C SER A 833 7.20 -6.59 -2.93
N SER A 834 6.69 -5.36 -3.06
CA SER A 834 5.49 -4.90 -2.38
C SER A 834 4.73 -3.88 -3.21
N ARG A 835 3.41 -3.84 -3.03
CA ARG A 835 2.50 -2.93 -3.76
C ARG A 835 2.77 -1.47 -3.43
N SER A 836 2.98 -1.17 -2.15
CA SER A 836 3.28 0.19 -1.67
C SER A 836 4.58 0.72 -2.29
N TYR A 837 5.64 -0.11 -2.30
CA TYR A 837 6.91 0.27 -2.93
C TYR A 837 6.79 0.46 -4.45
N PHE A 838 6.03 -0.41 -5.12
CA PHE A 838 5.75 -0.28 -6.55
C PHE A 838 5.01 1.03 -6.88
N GLN A 839 3.97 1.37 -6.10
CA GLN A 839 3.21 2.60 -6.27
C GLN A 839 4.05 3.85 -5.99
N TYR A 840 4.93 3.80 -4.99
CA TYR A 840 5.89 4.86 -4.70
C TYR A 840 6.77 5.16 -5.93
N ASN A 841 7.39 4.13 -6.54
CA ASN A 841 8.28 4.32 -7.68
C ASN A 841 7.56 4.95 -8.87
N ILE A 842 6.33 4.53 -9.15
CA ILE A 842 5.51 5.13 -10.21
C ILE A 842 5.24 6.62 -9.93
N GLN A 843 4.86 6.96 -8.70
CA GLN A 843 4.56 8.33 -8.32
C GLN A 843 5.81 9.21 -8.34
N GLU A 844 6.93 8.72 -7.81
CA GLU A 844 8.22 9.42 -7.88
C GLU A 844 8.59 9.73 -9.33
N GLU A 845 8.50 8.74 -10.22
CA GLU A 845 8.83 8.90 -11.64
C GLU A 845 7.88 9.89 -12.35
N LEU A 846 6.56 9.80 -12.10
CA LEU A 846 5.55 10.71 -12.65
C LEU A 846 5.86 12.17 -12.31
N LEU A 847 6.19 12.44 -11.05
CA LEU A 847 6.51 13.78 -10.60
C LEU A 847 7.87 14.25 -11.12
N GLN A 848 8.86 13.36 -11.21
CA GLN A 848 10.17 13.68 -11.78
C GLN A 848 10.07 14.06 -13.26
N LYS A 849 9.36 13.25 -14.06
CA LYS A 849 9.10 13.49 -15.50
C LYS A 849 8.20 14.68 -15.79
N ASP A 850 7.42 15.12 -14.82
CA ASP A 850 6.47 16.22 -14.95
C ASP A 850 5.43 15.98 -16.07
N ASP A 851 4.91 14.75 -16.13
CA ASP A 851 3.99 14.30 -17.19
C ASP A 851 2.51 14.33 -16.74
N PHE A 852 1.81 15.41 -17.09
CA PHE A 852 0.36 15.55 -16.86
C PHE A 852 -0.48 14.41 -17.45
N ASN A 853 -0.16 13.96 -18.68
CA ASN A 853 -0.97 12.93 -19.33
C ASN A 853 -0.77 11.58 -18.61
N GLY A 854 0.44 11.33 -18.13
CA GLY A 854 0.77 10.23 -17.23
C GLY A 854 -0.07 10.27 -15.96
N PHE A 855 -0.18 11.43 -15.30
CA PHE A 855 -1.05 11.58 -14.12
C PHE A 855 -2.51 11.27 -14.42
N VAL A 856 -3.09 11.85 -15.49
CA VAL A 856 -4.49 11.59 -15.87
C VAL A 856 -4.72 10.10 -16.13
N LYS A 857 -3.83 9.45 -16.88
CA LYS A 857 -3.90 8.00 -17.15
C LYS A 857 -3.75 7.17 -15.87
N TYR A 858 -2.80 7.49 -15.00
CA TYR A 858 -2.61 6.79 -13.72
C TYR A 858 -3.85 6.89 -12.82
N ILE A 859 -4.47 8.07 -12.77
CA ILE A 859 -5.66 8.34 -11.93
C ILE A 859 -6.90 7.64 -12.49
N CYS A 860 -7.15 7.80 -13.79
CA CYS A 860 -8.41 7.38 -14.42
C CYS A 860 -8.35 5.94 -14.95
N ASN A 861 -7.21 5.56 -15.55
CA ASN A 861 -7.00 4.31 -16.28
C ASN A 861 -5.83 3.53 -15.66
N TYR A 862 -5.89 3.32 -14.34
CA TYR A 862 -4.82 2.75 -13.53
C TYR A 862 -4.27 1.41 -14.08
N GLU A 863 -5.15 0.48 -14.45
CA GLU A 863 -4.74 -0.81 -15.05
C GLU A 863 -3.89 -0.62 -16.31
N ILE A 864 -4.35 0.22 -17.23
CA ILE A 864 -3.66 0.48 -18.49
C ILE A 864 -2.32 1.16 -18.23
N TYR A 865 -2.31 2.20 -17.41
CA TYR A 865 -1.09 2.95 -17.12
C TYR A 865 -0.02 2.05 -16.49
N VAL A 866 -0.40 1.23 -15.50
CA VAL A 866 0.54 0.33 -14.84
C VAL A 866 1.09 -0.71 -15.81
N LYS A 867 0.27 -1.29 -16.69
CA LYS A 867 0.75 -2.22 -17.72
C LYS A 867 1.74 -1.57 -18.69
N ASP A 868 1.41 -0.36 -19.18
CA ASP A 868 2.29 0.41 -20.06
C ASP A 868 3.61 0.75 -19.36
N TRP A 869 3.56 1.13 -18.09
CA TRP A 869 4.74 1.42 -17.27
C TRP A 869 5.62 0.17 -17.10
N ILE A 870 5.04 -0.97 -16.74
CA ILE A 870 5.76 -2.25 -16.62
C ILE A 870 6.40 -2.63 -17.96
N PHE A 871 5.68 -2.46 -19.07
CA PHE A 871 6.21 -2.74 -20.41
C PHE A 871 7.43 -1.88 -20.75
N GLN A 872 7.36 -0.56 -20.51
CA GLN A 872 8.49 0.35 -20.70
C GLN A 872 9.68 -0.02 -19.81
N HIS A 873 9.41 -0.40 -18.56
CA HIS A 873 10.42 -0.84 -17.62
C HIS A 873 11.12 -2.13 -18.09
N ILE A 874 10.36 -3.11 -18.58
CA ILE A 874 10.91 -4.33 -19.21
C ILE A 874 11.78 -3.95 -20.40
N GLN A 875 11.31 -3.09 -21.31
CA GLN A 875 12.09 -2.68 -22.49
C GLN A 875 13.45 -2.09 -22.11
N LYS A 876 13.46 -1.16 -21.14
CA LYS A 876 14.69 -0.55 -20.62
C LYS A 876 15.63 -1.63 -20.06
N LYS A 877 15.12 -2.51 -19.20
CA LYS A 877 15.92 -3.57 -18.57
C LYS A 877 16.48 -4.57 -19.57
N MET A 878 15.68 -4.97 -20.54
CA MET A 878 16.07 -5.92 -21.59
C MET A 878 17.13 -5.32 -22.53
N SER A 879 17.16 -3.99 -22.67
CA SER A 879 18.19 -3.24 -23.39
C SER A 879 19.51 -3.15 -22.62
N GLU A 880 19.44 -2.99 -21.30
CA GLU A 880 20.62 -2.90 -20.44
C GLU A 880 21.49 -4.16 -20.55
N ASN A 881 22.81 -3.98 -20.71
CA ASN A 881 23.81 -5.05 -20.74
C ASN A 881 23.49 -6.23 -21.69
N LYS A 882 22.72 -5.98 -22.77
CA LYS A 882 22.22 -7.00 -23.72
C LYS A 882 21.52 -8.16 -23.02
N THR A 883 20.74 -7.89 -21.97
CA THR A 883 20.09 -8.91 -21.14
C THR A 883 19.17 -9.82 -21.95
N LEU A 884 18.39 -9.28 -22.89
CA LEU A 884 17.55 -10.09 -23.77
C LEU A 884 18.36 -11.11 -24.58
N CYS A 885 19.50 -10.69 -25.13
CA CYS A 885 20.40 -11.56 -25.89
C CYS A 885 20.96 -12.69 -25.00
N LYS A 886 21.37 -12.37 -23.76
CA LYS A 886 21.83 -13.36 -22.79
C LYS A 886 20.76 -14.40 -22.47
N LEU A 887 19.51 -13.98 -22.27
CA LEU A 887 18.39 -14.88 -22.03
C LEU A 887 18.10 -15.78 -23.24
N LYS A 888 18.08 -15.22 -24.46
CA LYS A 888 17.93 -16.00 -25.70
C LYS A 888 19.04 -17.03 -25.86
N ASN A 889 20.30 -16.65 -25.63
CA ASN A 889 21.44 -17.57 -25.71
C ASN A 889 21.41 -18.65 -24.62
N LYS A 890 20.97 -18.32 -23.39
CA LYS A 890 20.78 -19.32 -22.33
C LYS A 890 19.75 -20.37 -22.74
N ASN A 891 18.62 -19.94 -23.30
CA ASN A 891 17.58 -20.85 -23.77
C ASN A 891 18.04 -21.67 -24.98
N LEU A 892 18.80 -21.05 -25.90
CA LEU A 892 19.41 -21.75 -27.02
C LEU A 892 20.35 -22.87 -26.55
N GLN A 893 21.22 -22.59 -25.58
CA GLN A 893 22.11 -23.61 -25.04
C GLN A 893 21.34 -24.78 -24.42
N VAL A 894 20.32 -24.47 -23.60
CA VAL A 894 19.47 -25.49 -22.97
C VAL A 894 18.81 -26.40 -24.01
N ILE A 895 18.26 -25.85 -25.10
CA ILE A 895 17.58 -26.68 -26.11
C ILE A 895 18.56 -27.42 -27.02
N VAL A 896 19.70 -26.82 -27.36
CA VAL A 896 20.75 -27.50 -28.13
C VAL A 896 21.30 -28.69 -27.34
N ASP A 897 21.51 -28.56 -26.04
CA ASP A 897 21.95 -29.67 -25.19
C ASP A 897 20.91 -30.80 -25.16
N LYS A 898 19.61 -30.47 -25.06
CA LYS A 898 18.52 -31.44 -25.13
C LYS A 898 18.45 -32.14 -26.49
N ILE A 899 18.58 -31.40 -27.59
CA ILE A 899 18.56 -31.96 -28.96
C ILE A 899 19.76 -32.89 -29.18
N THR A 900 20.96 -32.47 -28.75
CA THR A 900 22.17 -33.30 -28.85
C THR A 900 22.04 -34.57 -28.02
N ALA A 901 21.54 -34.46 -26.78
CA ALA A 901 21.29 -35.63 -25.93
C ALA A 901 20.24 -36.57 -26.55
N ALA A 902 19.15 -36.03 -27.10
CA ALA A 902 18.13 -36.80 -27.79
C ALA A 902 18.67 -37.49 -29.05
N LEU A 903 19.54 -36.82 -29.82
CA LEU A 903 20.23 -37.40 -30.97
C LEU A 903 21.14 -38.56 -30.57
N GLU A 904 21.91 -38.40 -29.48
CA GLU A 904 22.77 -39.45 -28.96
C GLU A 904 21.98 -40.66 -28.45
N GLN A 905 20.88 -40.44 -27.74
CA GLN A 905 19.99 -41.50 -27.29
C GLN A 905 19.31 -42.20 -28.47
N ALA A 906 18.80 -41.43 -29.44
CA ALA A 906 18.13 -41.95 -30.62
C ALA A 906 19.06 -42.74 -31.53
N SER A 907 20.37 -42.43 -31.53
CA SER A 907 21.39 -43.16 -32.29
C SER A 907 21.63 -44.59 -31.78
N LYS A 908 21.05 -44.95 -30.63
CA LYS A 908 21.13 -46.28 -30.00
C LYS A 908 19.75 -46.95 -29.98
N GLY A 909 19.73 -48.26 -30.16
CA GLY A 909 18.54 -49.09 -29.97
C GLY A 909 18.20 -49.32 -28.48
N PRO A 910 17.09 -50.02 -28.19
CA PRO A 910 16.63 -50.30 -26.82
C PRO A 910 17.67 -51.02 -25.96
N ASP A 911 18.53 -51.81 -26.60
CA ASP A 911 19.59 -52.60 -25.95
C ASP A 911 20.90 -51.79 -25.76
N GLY A 912 20.89 -50.49 -26.08
CA GLY A 912 22.06 -49.61 -25.99
C GLY A 912 23.06 -49.71 -27.16
N VAL A 913 22.82 -50.60 -28.11
CA VAL A 913 23.64 -50.81 -29.33
C VAL A 913 23.35 -49.74 -30.38
N GLN A 914 24.34 -49.27 -31.14
CA GLN A 914 24.11 -48.31 -32.23
C GLN A 914 23.11 -48.83 -33.27
N LEU A 915 22.31 -47.93 -33.82
CA LEU A 915 21.42 -48.25 -34.93
C LEU A 915 22.22 -48.81 -36.13
N PRO A 916 21.68 -49.82 -36.84
CA PRO A 916 22.31 -50.34 -38.05
C PRO A 916 22.57 -49.23 -39.08
N ASP A 917 23.71 -49.28 -39.77
CA ASP A 917 24.05 -48.29 -40.79
C ASP A 917 23.31 -48.55 -42.11
N ASN A 918 22.02 -48.26 -42.14
CA ASN A 918 21.16 -48.41 -43.31
C ASN A 918 20.17 -47.24 -43.41
N LYS A 919 19.43 -47.17 -44.52
CA LYS A 919 18.47 -46.07 -44.77
C LYS A 919 17.27 -46.11 -43.82
N GLU A 920 16.75 -47.29 -43.49
CA GLU A 920 15.57 -47.47 -42.62
C GLU A 920 15.82 -46.96 -41.19
N SER A 921 17.06 -47.07 -40.71
CA SER A 921 17.48 -46.56 -39.42
C SER A 921 17.37 -45.03 -39.30
N ILE A 922 17.38 -44.27 -40.39
CA ILE A 922 17.20 -42.80 -40.35
C ILE A 922 15.77 -42.46 -39.91
N THR A 923 14.75 -43.13 -40.46
CA THR A 923 13.36 -42.95 -40.04
C THR A 923 13.17 -43.29 -38.56
N ARG A 924 13.84 -44.37 -38.10
CA ARG A 924 13.83 -44.76 -36.68
C ARG A 924 14.53 -43.73 -35.79
N LEU A 925 15.67 -43.20 -36.23
CA LEU A 925 16.41 -42.14 -35.53
C LEU A 925 15.51 -40.92 -35.29
N ILE A 926 14.86 -40.40 -36.34
CA ILE A 926 14.04 -39.19 -36.22
C ILE A 926 12.76 -39.45 -35.40
N SER A 927 12.15 -40.62 -35.54
CA SER A 927 11.00 -41.02 -34.71
C SER A 927 11.37 -41.09 -33.22
N ASN A 928 12.51 -41.68 -32.89
CA ASN A 928 13.03 -41.71 -31.53
C ASN A 928 13.34 -40.30 -31.03
N MET A 929 13.97 -39.43 -31.83
CA MET A 929 14.24 -38.05 -31.45
C MET A 929 12.96 -37.28 -31.12
N ARG A 930 11.90 -37.41 -31.94
CA ARG A 930 10.59 -36.82 -31.64
C ARG A 930 10.01 -37.31 -30.32
N THR A 931 10.15 -38.60 -30.05
CA THR A 931 9.64 -39.22 -28.83
C THR A 931 10.36 -38.65 -27.60
N TYR A 932 11.68 -38.50 -27.66
CA TYR A 932 12.47 -37.92 -26.56
C TYR A 932 12.24 -36.41 -26.38
N LEU A 933 11.93 -35.69 -27.46
CA LEU A 933 11.72 -34.22 -27.45
C LEU A 933 10.25 -33.81 -27.41
N ILE A 934 9.32 -34.74 -27.15
CA ILE A 934 7.87 -34.51 -27.25
C ILE A 934 7.37 -33.38 -26.34
N LYS A 935 8.06 -33.11 -25.23
CA LYS A 935 7.76 -32.01 -24.29
C LYS A 935 8.58 -30.75 -24.51
N ASP A 936 9.55 -30.81 -25.42
CA ASP A 936 10.55 -29.75 -25.60
C ASP A 936 10.29 -28.95 -26.88
N ILE A 937 10.12 -29.62 -28.02
CA ILE A 937 9.95 -28.97 -29.33
C ILE A 937 8.91 -29.68 -30.21
N SER A 938 8.35 -28.96 -31.17
CA SER A 938 7.47 -29.53 -32.20
C SER A 938 8.18 -29.65 -33.53
N ILE A 939 8.42 -30.88 -33.98
CA ILE A 939 9.03 -31.16 -35.29
C ILE A 939 7.93 -31.59 -36.25
N SER A 940 7.64 -30.72 -37.23
CA SER A 940 6.66 -30.98 -38.29
C SER A 940 6.95 -32.29 -39.04
N VAL A 941 5.94 -33.17 -39.08
CA VAL A 941 5.99 -34.46 -39.80
C VAL A 941 6.07 -34.25 -41.31
N GLU A 942 5.36 -33.25 -41.81
CA GLU A 942 5.30 -32.95 -43.23
C GLU A 942 6.62 -32.33 -43.72
N ASP A 943 7.22 -31.42 -42.95
CA ASP A 943 8.53 -30.83 -43.29
C ASP A 943 9.65 -31.87 -43.25
N GLU A 944 9.64 -32.78 -42.27
CA GLU A 944 10.59 -33.89 -42.20
C GLU A 944 10.45 -34.82 -43.41
N LYS A 945 9.24 -35.35 -43.66
CA LYS A 945 9.02 -36.32 -44.74
C LYS A 945 9.37 -35.73 -46.10
N THR A 946 8.99 -34.47 -46.34
CA THR A 946 9.35 -33.72 -47.55
C THR A 946 10.86 -33.51 -47.62
N THR A 947 11.51 -33.16 -46.51
CA THR A 947 12.95 -32.88 -46.49
C THR A 947 13.79 -34.12 -46.72
N LEU A 948 13.40 -35.25 -46.14
CA LEU A 948 14.11 -36.52 -46.22
C LEU A 948 13.64 -37.39 -47.39
N PHE A 949 12.86 -36.83 -48.33
CA PHE A 949 12.39 -37.53 -49.52
C PHE A 949 13.55 -38.22 -50.25
N GLN A 950 13.45 -39.55 -50.38
CA GLN A 950 14.40 -40.42 -51.09
C GLN A 950 15.88 -40.21 -50.71
N ILE A 951 16.17 -40.00 -49.43
CA ILE A 951 17.56 -39.88 -48.94
C ILE A 951 18.44 -41.07 -49.40
N GLN A 952 19.62 -40.77 -49.93
CA GLN A 952 20.53 -41.79 -50.48
C GLN A 952 21.59 -42.27 -49.47
N SER A 953 21.91 -41.46 -48.48
CA SER A 953 22.89 -41.78 -47.44
C SER A 953 22.42 -42.86 -46.44
N THR A 954 23.37 -43.54 -45.81
CA THR A 954 23.13 -44.41 -44.64
C THR A 954 23.11 -43.59 -43.34
N CYS A 955 22.71 -44.23 -42.24
CA CYS A 955 22.41 -43.59 -40.95
C CYS A 955 23.62 -42.92 -40.30
N HIS A 956 24.80 -43.56 -40.29
CA HIS A 956 25.98 -43.06 -39.58
C HIS A 956 26.57 -41.78 -40.22
N PRO A 957 26.76 -41.70 -41.55
CA PRO A 957 27.15 -40.44 -42.20
C PRO A 957 26.14 -39.32 -41.98
N PHE A 958 24.84 -39.65 -41.96
CA PHE A 958 23.77 -38.68 -41.70
C PHE A 958 23.84 -38.11 -40.29
N ILE A 959 24.07 -38.94 -39.27
CA ILE A 959 24.24 -38.49 -37.87
C ILE A 959 25.41 -37.51 -37.76
N ASN A 960 26.55 -37.80 -38.39
CA ASN A 960 27.70 -36.90 -38.35
C ASN A 960 27.42 -35.56 -39.04
N SER A 961 26.80 -35.61 -40.23
CA SER A 961 26.39 -34.40 -40.96
C SER A 961 25.38 -33.57 -40.17
N LEU A 962 24.45 -34.22 -39.47
CA LEU A 962 23.46 -33.59 -38.62
C LEU A 962 24.11 -32.89 -37.41
N LYS A 963 25.10 -33.52 -36.76
CA LYS A 963 25.88 -32.89 -35.67
C LYS A 963 26.57 -31.61 -36.14
N MET A 964 27.26 -31.66 -37.29
CA MET A 964 27.90 -30.47 -37.86
C MET A 964 26.87 -29.37 -38.17
N SER A 965 25.73 -29.73 -38.75
CA SER A 965 24.64 -28.81 -39.07
C SER A 965 24.05 -28.14 -37.82
N LEU A 966 23.93 -28.89 -36.71
CA LEU A 966 23.45 -28.36 -35.42
C LEU A 966 24.46 -27.39 -34.78
N GLU A 967 25.76 -27.67 -34.87
CA GLU A 967 26.82 -26.76 -34.42
C GLU A 967 26.79 -25.44 -35.19
N ASP A 968 26.61 -25.51 -36.51
CA ASP A 968 26.50 -24.34 -37.38
C ASP A 968 25.22 -23.53 -37.07
N LEU A 969 24.08 -24.20 -36.85
CA LEU A 969 22.85 -23.53 -36.41
C LEU A 969 23.04 -22.79 -35.08
N ASN A 970 23.71 -23.42 -34.11
CA ASN A 970 23.97 -22.79 -32.81
C ASN A 970 24.78 -21.49 -32.98
N LYS A 971 25.86 -21.52 -33.77
CA LYS A 971 26.66 -20.32 -34.09
C LYS A 971 25.82 -19.27 -34.82
N GLN A 972 25.04 -19.68 -35.83
CA GLN A 972 24.18 -18.80 -36.61
C GLN A 972 23.18 -18.06 -35.72
N LEU A 973 22.45 -18.78 -34.85
CA LEU A 973 21.47 -18.17 -33.95
C LEU A 973 22.11 -17.25 -32.90
N GLN A 974 23.27 -17.60 -32.36
CA GLN A 974 24.03 -16.73 -31.46
C GLN A 974 24.42 -15.40 -32.14
N GLU A 975 24.84 -15.45 -33.41
CA GLU A 975 25.11 -14.24 -34.19
C GLU A 975 23.85 -13.43 -34.50
N GLU A 976 22.76 -14.09 -34.90
CA GLU A 976 21.47 -13.45 -35.19
C GLU A 976 20.96 -12.71 -33.94
N PHE A 977 21.01 -13.34 -32.76
CA PHE A 977 20.61 -12.72 -31.50
C PHE A 977 21.54 -11.59 -31.05
N SER A 978 22.80 -11.59 -31.48
CA SER A 978 23.75 -10.52 -31.20
C SER A 978 23.51 -9.27 -32.07
N LYS A 979 22.89 -9.44 -33.25
CA LYS A 979 22.59 -8.39 -34.25
C LYS A 979 21.16 -7.83 -34.14
N SER A 980 20.21 -8.62 -33.63
CA SER A 980 18.80 -8.24 -33.50
C SER A 980 18.52 -7.41 -32.23
N GLU A 981 18.19 -6.12 -32.39
CA GLU A 981 17.93 -5.20 -31.27
C GLU A 981 16.45 -4.78 -31.09
N ASP A 982 15.50 -5.23 -31.93
CA ASP A 982 14.08 -4.87 -31.72
C ASP A 982 13.44 -5.69 -30.58
N ILE A 983 13.61 -5.16 -29.37
CA ILE A 983 13.04 -5.68 -28.12
C ILE A 983 11.51 -5.58 -28.16
N THR A 984 10.97 -4.51 -28.74
CA THR A 984 9.53 -4.24 -28.78
C THR A 984 8.80 -5.30 -29.60
N GLU A 985 9.31 -5.56 -30.80
CA GLU A 985 8.78 -6.60 -31.66
C GLU A 985 8.89 -7.98 -31.01
N THR A 986 10.03 -8.28 -30.36
CA THR A 986 10.23 -9.54 -29.64
C THR A 986 9.17 -9.71 -28.55
N LEU A 987 9.01 -8.73 -27.66
CA LEU A 987 8.04 -8.78 -26.55
C LEU A 987 6.59 -8.91 -27.05
N ASN A 988 6.26 -8.22 -28.14
CA ASN A 988 4.94 -8.27 -28.76
C ASN A 988 4.60 -9.63 -29.39
N LYS A 989 5.59 -10.45 -29.74
CA LYS A 989 5.39 -11.80 -30.29
C LYS A 989 5.34 -12.91 -29.22
N LEU A 990 5.73 -12.62 -27.97
CA LEU A 990 5.76 -13.65 -26.92
C LEU A 990 4.35 -14.17 -26.60
N PRO A 991 4.16 -15.50 -26.45
CA PRO A 991 2.87 -16.09 -26.09
C PRO A 991 2.49 -15.80 -24.64
N ILE A 992 3.49 -15.71 -23.74
CA ILE A 992 3.31 -15.24 -22.36
C ILE A 992 3.85 -13.82 -22.29
N LYS A 993 2.96 -12.86 -22.00
CA LYS A 993 3.30 -11.45 -21.87
C LYS A 993 3.91 -11.17 -20.49
N PRO A 994 5.21 -10.82 -20.39
CA PRO A 994 5.85 -10.59 -19.10
C PRO A 994 5.18 -9.47 -18.30
N GLN A 995 4.71 -8.42 -18.98
CA GLN A 995 4.02 -7.30 -18.36
C GLN A 995 2.71 -7.70 -17.68
N ASP A 996 1.95 -8.66 -18.24
CA ASP A 996 0.70 -9.12 -17.64
C ASP A 996 0.95 -10.00 -16.42
N GLU A 997 2.03 -10.80 -16.43
CA GLU A 997 2.40 -11.63 -15.28
C GLU A 997 2.95 -10.79 -14.12
N LEU A 998 3.81 -9.82 -14.38
CA LEU A 998 4.27 -8.86 -13.37
C LEU A 998 3.11 -8.01 -12.84
N PHE A 999 2.20 -7.58 -13.72
CA PHE A 999 1.01 -6.81 -13.34
C PHE A 999 0.14 -7.57 -12.32
N LYS A 1000 -0.10 -8.87 -12.52
CA LYS A 1000 -0.89 -9.70 -11.60
C LYS A 1000 -0.33 -9.70 -10.16
N GLN A 1001 0.97 -9.51 -10.00
CA GLN A 1001 1.65 -9.46 -8.70
C GLN A 1001 1.41 -8.13 -7.96
N VAL A 1002 1.51 -7.00 -8.67
CA VAL A 1002 1.52 -5.66 -8.07
C VAL A 1002 0.17 -4.93 -8.11
N PHE A 1003 -0.76 -5.34 -8.97
CA PHE A 1003 -2.04 -4.63 -9.17
C PHE A 1003 -3.03 -4.74 -8.00
N GLY A 1004 -2.98 -5.84 -7.23
CA GLY A 1004 -3.89 -6.07 -6.11
C GLY A 1004 -5.30 -6.50 -6.53
N CYS A 1005 -6.31 -6.12 -5.76
CA CYS A 1005 -7.71 -6.48 -6.02
C CYS A 1005 -8.39 -5.61 -7.09
N GLY A 1006 -7.72 -4.54 -7.55
CA GLY A 1006 -8.23 -3.63 -8.57
C GLY A 1006 -9.36 -2.69 -8.12
N LYS A 1007 -9.83 -2.78 -6.86
CA LYS A 1007 -10.80 -1.82 -6.32
C LYS A 1007 -10.12 -0.47 -6.09
N GLN A 1008 -10.86 0.62 -6.35
CA GLN A 1008 -10.41 1.99 -6.09
C GLN A 1008 -11.35 2.67 -5.10
N CYS A 1009 -10.83 3.57 -4.28
CA CYS A 1009 -11.60 4.34 -3.32
C CYS A 1009 -12.76 5.05 -4.03
N PRO A 1010 -14.00 4.96 -3.53
CA PRO A 1010 -15.17 5.51 -4.21
C PRO A 1010 -15.05 7.02 -4.47
N PHE A 1011 -14.37 7.75 -3.57
CA PHE A 1011 -14.23 9.19 -3.61
C PHE A 1011 -13.02 9.68 -4.43
N CYS A 1012 -11.80 9.32 -4.04
CA CYS A 1012 -10.59 9.85 -4.69
C CYS A 1012 -9.98 8.94 -5.76
N LYS A 1013 -10.51 7.74 -5.95
CA LYS A 1013 -10.04 6.72 -6.91
C LYS A 1013 -8.62 6.18 -6.66
N VAL A 1014 -8.05 6.35 -5.47
CA VAL A 1014 -6.79 5.66 -5.10
C VAL A 1014 -7.00 4.13 -5.12
N PRO A 1015 -6.08 3.33 -5.69
CA PRO A 1015 -6.20 1.87 -5.67
C PRO A 1015 -6.08 1.30 -4.25
N CYS A 1016 -6.75 0.18 -4.01
CA CYS A 1016 -6.66 -0.57 -2.75
C CYS A 1016 -5.26 -1.18 -2.58
N GLU A 1017 -4.72 -1.06 -1.37
CA GLU A 1017 -3.39 -1.55 -0.99
C GLU A 1017 -3.44 -2.89 -0.23
N ALA A 1018 -4.63 -3.33 0.18
CA ALA A 1018 -4.80 -4.55 0.98
C ALA A 1018 -4.20 -5.79 0.28
N GLY A 1019 -3.51 -6.63 1.06
CA GLY A 1019 -2.87 -7.86 0.64
C GLY A 1019 -3.84 -8.92 0.09
N GLY A 1020 -3.35 -9.75 -0.83
CA GLY A 1020 -4.19 -10.75 -1.51
C GLY A 1020 -5.27 -10.13 -2.40
N LYS A 1021 -6.16 -10.96 -2.97
CA LYS A 1021 -7.31 -10.55 -3.80
C LYS A 1021 -8.66 -10.81 -3.14
N GLY A 1022 -8.72 -11.69 -2.14
CA GLY A 1022 -9.94 -12.14 -1.48
C GLY A 1022 -10.12 -11.54 -0.08
N HIS A 1023 -9.83 -10.25 0.09
CA HIS A 1023 -10.06 -9.52 1.33
C HIS A 1023 -11.44 -8.85 1.32
N ASP A 1024 -12.07 -8.83 2.50
CA ASP A 1024 -13.41 -8.25 2.66
C ASP A 1024 -13.37 -6.72 2.84
N LYS A 1025 -12.24 -6.17 3.32
CA LYS A 1025 -12.07 -4.73 3.56
C LYS A 1025 -10.94 -4.12 2.73
N HIS A 1026 -11.27 -3.06 2.00
CA HIS A 1026 -10.38 -2.26 1.15
C HIS A 1026 -9.85 -1.05 1.94
N HIS A 1027 -8.59 -0.72 1.75
CA HIS A 1027 -7.97 0.48 2.33
C HIS A 1027 -6.83 0.98 1.46
N ALA A 1028 -6.42 2.23 1.67
CA ALA A 1028 -5.21 2.81 1.12
C ALA A 1028 -4.55 3.69 2.20
N THR A 1029 -3.23 3.76 2.19
CA THR A 1029 -2.47 4.53 3.18
C THR A 1029 -2.53 6.02 2.86
N VAL A 1030 -2.49 6.37 1.57
CA VAL A 1030 -2.41 7.76 1.10
C VAL A 1030 -3.55 8.06 0.15
N HIS A 1031 -4.48 8.91 0.58
CA HIS A 1031 -5.54 9.40 -0.29
C HIS A 1031 -5.14 10.72 -0.97
N ARG A 1032 -5.85 11.06 -2.04
CA ARG A 1032 -5.61 12.25 -2.87
C ARG A 1032 -6.83 13.18 -2.92
N PRO A 1033 -6.69 14.45 -3.33
CA PRO A 1033 -7.81 15.36 -3.52
C PRO A 1033 -8.87 14.74 -4.44
N GLN A 1034 -10.14 14.86 -4.04
CA GLN A 1034 -11.25 14.23 -4.76
C GLN A 1034 -11.42 14.78 -6.19
N GLY A 1035 -11.04 16.03 -6.43
CA GLY A 1035 -11.01 16.67 -7.74
C GLY A 1035 -10.13 15.94 -8.74
N LEU A 1036 -9.02 15.35 -8.30
CA LEU A 1036 -8.20 14.49 -9.16
C LEU A 1036 -8.97 13.23 -9.60
N GLY A 1037 -9.83 12.71 -8.73
CA GLY A 1037 -10.76 11.61 -8.99
C GLY A 1037 -12.04 11.99 -9.75
N ARG A 1038 -12.08 13.18 -10.37
CA ARG A 1038 -13.20 13.75 -11.14
C ARG A 1038 -14.41 14.21 -10.30
N VAL A 1039 -14.24 14.38 -8.99
CA VAL A 1039 -15.31 14.94 -8.14
C VAL A 1039 -15.30 16.46 -8.28
N ARG A 1040 -16.47 17.04 -8.55
CA ARG A 1040 -16.68 18.49 -8.64
C ARG A 1040 -17.88 18.91 -7.80
N ASN A 1041 -17.91 20.17 -7.41
CA ASN A 1041 -19.08 20.76 -6.77
C ASN A 1041 -20.22 20.85 -7.79
N GLU A 1042 -21.42 20.33 -7.45
CA GLU A 1042 -22.58 20.33 -8.35
C GLU A 1042 -23.06 21.75 -8.70
N SER A 1043 -22.86 22.70 -7.78
CA SER A 1043 -23.35 24.08 -7.92
C SER A 1043 -22.38 24.99 -8.68
N THR A 1044 -21.09 24.94 -8.35
CA THR A 1044 -20.06 25.81 -8.97
C THR A 1044 -19.39 25.16 -10.18
N GLY A 1045 -19.42 23.83 -10.28
CA GLY A 1045 -18.69 23.08 -11.29
C GLY A 1045 -17.19 22.94 -11.04
N GLU A 1046 -16.68 23.50 -9.94
CA GLU A 1046 -15.27 23.49 -9.57
C GLU A 1046 -14.82 22.13 -9.07
N LEU A 1047 -13.58 21.75 -9.38
CA LEU A 1047 -12.95 20.54 -8.85
C LEU A 1047 -12.82 20.62 -7.32
N VAL A 1048 -13.16 19.54 -6.63
CA VAL A 1048 -13.13 19.50 -5.16
C VAL A 1048 -11.68 19.35 -4.66
N PRO A 1049 -11.10 20.33 -3.96
CA PRO A 1049 -9.72 20.24 -3.48
C PRO A 1049 -9.57 19.32 -2.27
N THR A 1050 -10.66 18.97 -1.57
CA THR A 1050 -10.58 18.25 -0.29
C THR A 1050 -10.21 16.78 -0.43
N LEU A 1051 -9.45 16.28 0.55
CA LEU A 1051 -9.11 14.86 0.67
C LEU A 1051 -10.32 14.10 1.21
N CYS A 1052 -10.57 12.88 0.70
CA CYS A 1052 -11.67 12.06 1.21
C CYS A 1052 -11.44 11.59 2.66
N THR A 1053 -10.19 11.47 3.10
CA THR A 1053 -9.81 11.20 4.49
C THR A 1053 -10.23 12.34 5.42
N THR A 1054 -10.19 13.59 4.95
CA THR A 1054 -10.69 14.75 5.71
C THR A 1054 -12.22 14.77 5.73
N ASP A 1055 -12.85 14.54 4.58
CA ASP A 1055 -14.30 14.65 4.47
C ASP A 1055 -15.04 13.54 5.24
N VAL A 1056 -14.52 12.30 5.26
CA VAL A 1056 -15.06 11.16 6.05
C VAL A 1056 -15.10 11.45 7.57
N HIS A 1057 -14.22 12.30 8.07
CA HIS A 1057 -14.18 12.67 9.50
C HIS A 1057 -14.88 14.00 9.80
N SER A 1058 -15.41 14.67 8.78
CA SER A 1058 -16.16 15.92 8.90
C SER A 1058 -17.68 15.67 8.86
N GLU A 1059 -18.49 16.68 9.17
CA GLU A 1059 -19.95 16.60 9.04
C GLU A 1059 -20.44 16.79 7.59
N ARG A 1060 -19.53 16.87 6.63
CA ARG A 1060 -19.85 17.12 5.23
C ARG A 1060 -20.68 15.98 4.66
N ARG A 1061 -21.38 16.30 3.58
CA ARG A 1061 -22.21 15.34 2.85
C ARG A 1061 -21.64 15.08 1.46
N PHE A 1062 -21.85 13.88 0.94
CA PHE A 1062 -21.59 13.52 -0.45
C PHE A 1062 -22.89 13.17 -1.16
N SER A 1063 -22.91 13.43 -2.45
CA SER A 1063 -23.96 13.00 -3.37
C SER A 1063 -23.29 12.44 -4.61
N ASN A 1064 -23.67 11.24 -5.02
CA ASN A 1064 -23.14 10.61 -6.22
C ASN A 1064 -24.14 9.60 -6.83
N THR A 1065 -23.71 8.87 -7.85
CA THR A 1065 -24.55 7.88 -8.54
C THR A 1065 -24.94 6.67 -7.68
N ASP A 1066 -24.24 6.41 -6.59
CA ASP A 1066 -24.53 5.29 -5.67
C ASP A 1066 -25.54 5.70 -4.60
N THR A 1067 -25.57 7.00 -4.24
CA THR A 1067 -26.60 7.58 -3.35
C THR A 1067 -27.87 7.98 -4.09
N GLU A 1068 -27.99 7.64 -5.38
CA GLU A 1068 -29.07 8.15 -6.22
C GLU A 1068 -29.20 9.67 -6.11
N GLY A 1069 -28.06 10.37 -6.07
CA GLY A 1069 -27.95 11.83 -6.03
C GLY A 1069 -28.59 12.50 -4.82
N GLU A 1070 -28.94 11.72 -3.78
CA GLU A 1070 -29.29 12.24 -2.48
C GLU A 1070 -28.02 12.54 -1.68
N TRP A 1071 -28.09 13.55 -0.83
CA TRP A 1071 -26.97 13.95 0.01
C TRP A 1071 -26.89 13.08 1.27
N HIS A 1072 -25.75 12.46 1.53
CA HIS A 1072 -25.52 11.62 2.71
C HIS A 1072 -24.27 12.08 3.46
N PRO A 1073 -24.27 12.06 4.81
CA PRO A 1073 -23.08 12.37 5.58
C PRO A 1073 -21.91 11.46 5.21
N TYR A 1074 -20.72 12.05 5.01
CA TYR A 1074 -19.49 11.31 4.74
C TYR A 1074 -19.11 10.38 5.91
N LYS A 1075 -19.44 10.73 7.16
CA LYS A 1075 -19.26 9.84 8.33
C LYS A 1075 -20.03 8.53 8.22
N GLU A 1076 -21.14 8.52 7.50
CA GLU A 1076 -22.00 7.35 7.28
C GLU A 1076 -21.73 6.66 5.93
N TYR A 1077 -20.56 6.91 5.31
CA TYR A 1077 -20.23 6.34 4.00
C TYR A 1077 -20.32 4.81 3.94
N HIS A 1078 -20.14 4.12 5.08
CA HIS A 1078 -20.24 2.66 5.20
C HIS A 1078 -21.63 2.12 4.85
N THR A 1079 -22.68 2.95 4.85
CA THR A 1079 -24.02 2.56 4.38
C THR A 1079 -24.02 2.18 2.90
N TYR A 1080 -23.16 2.82 2.10
CA TYR A 1080 -23.02 2.58 0.66
C TYR A 1080 -21.75 1.81 0.31
N TYR A 1081 -20.68 2.00 1.09
CA TYR A 1081 -19.38 1.38 0.88
C TYR A 1081 -18.89 0.64 2.16
N PRO A 1082 -19.62 -0.38 2.63
CA PRO A 1082 -19.31 -1.08 3.88
C PRO A 1082 -17.97 -1.83 3.85
N ASP A 1083 -17.47 -2.10 2.65
CA ASP A 1083 -16.22 -2.78 2.38
C ASP A 1083 -15.01 -1.83 2.32
N TRP A 1084 -15.19 -0.50 2.39
CA TRP A 1084 -14.08 0.45 2.41
C TRP A 1084 -13.76 0.96 3.81
N LEU A 1085 -12.47 0.99 4.15
CA LEU A 1085 -11.93 1.65 5.34
C LEU A 1085 -11.14 2.87 4.87
N ILE A 1086 -11.64 4.06 5.17
CA ILE A 1086 -10.99 5.33 4.87
C ILE A 1086 -10.53 5.93 6.21
N PRO A 1087 -9.28 5.67 6.62
CA PRO A 1087 -8.77 6.19 7.88
C PRO A 1087 -8.62 7.73 7.81
N PRO A 1088 -8.57 8.42 8.96
CA PRO A 1088 -8.18 9.83 8.97
C PRO A 1088 -6.73 9.97 8.46
N ASP A 1089 -6.40 11.10 7.82
CA ASP A 1089 -5.07 11.33 7.27
C ASP A 1089 -4.00 11.26 8.39
N PRO A 1090 -3.00 10.36 8.31
CA PRO A 1090 -2.02 10.17 9.37
C PRO A 1090 -1.02 11.34 9.52
N SER A 1091 -0.88 12.25 8.54
CA SER A 1091 -0.06 13.46 8.69
C SER A 1091 -0.50 14.62 7.78
N ILE A 1092 -0.06 15.85 8.06
CA ILE A 1092 -0.28 17.01 7.18
C ILE A 1092 0.53 16.87 5.87
N GLU A 1093 1.63 16.13 5.86
CA GLU A 1093 2.63 16.12 4.78
C GLU A 1093 2.49 14.91 3.83
N SER A 1094 1.85 13.82 4.27
CA SER A 1094 1.59 12.59 3.50
C SER A 1094 0.86 12.84 2.18
N SER A 1095 -0.01 13.86 2.17
CA SER A 1095 -0.82 14.27 1.03
C SER A 1095 -0.21 15.40 0.21
N ASP A 1096 0.94 15.96 0.61
CA ASP A 1096 1.58 17.10 -0.06
C ASP A 1096 1.96 16.80 -1.51
N TYR A 1097 2.31 15.54 -1.80
CA TYR A 1097 2.49 15.07 -3.17
C TYR A 1097 1.28 15.39 -4.05
N TRP A 1098 0.09 14.97 -3.62
CA TRP A 1098 -1.13 15.13 -4.41
C TRP A 1098 -1.68 16.56 -4.36
N LYS A 1099 -1.45 17.30 -3.27
CA LYS A 1099 -1.74 18.74 -3.20
C LYS A 1099 -0.92 19.52 -4.22
N TYR A 1100 0.39 19.24 -4.28
CA TYR A 1100 1.28 19.83 -5.27
C TYR A 1100 0.84 19.50 -6.70
N VAL A 1101 0.50 18.24 -6.97
CA VAL A 1101 0.00 17.81 -8.29
C VAL A 1101 -1.29 18.56 -8.67
N LEU A 1102 -2.27 18.68 -7.77
CA LEU A 1102 -3.50 19.42 -8.05
C LEU A 1102 -3.20 20.91 -8.31
N VAL A 1103 -2.38 21.56 -7.49
CA VAL A 1103 -2.02 22.97 -7.67
C VAL A 1103 -1.30 23.20 -9.00
N ARG A 1104 -0.29 22.37 -9.32
CA ARG A 1104 0.52 22.52 -10.53
C ARG A 1104 -0.29 22.33 -11.80
N TYR A 1105 -1.30 21.46 -11.77
CA TYR A 1105 -2.06 21.05 -12.96
C TYR A 1105 -3.54 21.44 -12.90
N ASN A 1106 -3.92 22.37 -12.02
CA ASN A 1106 -5.31 22.70 -11.71
C ASN A 1106 -6.15 22.98 -12.96
N ASP A 1107 -5.71 23.94 -13.78
CA ASP A 1107 -6.42 24.35 -15.00
C ASP A 1107 -6.46 23.22 -16.05
N ARG A 1108 -5.40 22.41 -16.13
CA ARG A 1108 -5.33 21.30 -17.08
C ARG A 1108 -6.27 20.16 -16.68
N PHE A 1109 -6.37 19.85 -15.39
CA PHE A 1109 -7.36 18.89 -14.88
C PHE A 1109 -8.79 19.40 -15.10
N ALA A 1110 -9.05 20.69 -14.84
CA ALA A 1110 -10.34 21.31 -15.07
C ALA A 1110 -10.77 21.20 -16.55
N GLN A 1111 -9.87 21.54 -17.48
CA GLN A 1111 -10.09 21.40 -18.91
C GLN A 1111 -10.35 19.94 -19.32
N GLN A 1112 -9.52 19.00 -18.84
CA GLN A 1112 -9.63 17.57 -19.15
C GLN A 1112 -10.96 16.99 -18.66
N TYR A 1113 -11.44 17.43 -17.49
CA TYR A 1113 -12.67 16.93 -16.86
C TYR A 1113 -13.92 17.75 -17.21
N LYS A 1114 -13.78 18.79 -18.06
CA LYS A 1114 -14.85 19.72 -18.42
C LYS A 1114 -15.51 20.31 -17.17
N ALA A 1115 -14.66 20.77 -16.24
CA ALA A 1115 -14.98 21.35 -14.95
C ALA A 1115 -14.28 22.71 -14.83
N GLU A 1116 -14.61 23.47 -13.78
CA GLU A 1116 -13.88 24.69 -13.42
C GLU A 1116 -12.68 24.34 -12.51
N PRO A 1117 -11.60 25.16 -12.50
CA PRO A 1117 -10.46 24.96 -11.62
C PRO A 1117 -10.85 24.85 -10.15
N ALA A 1118 -10.13 24.03 -9.39
CA ALA A 1118 -10.33 23.94 -7.94
C ALA A 1118 -9.94 25.25 -7.25
N ASP A 1119 -10.76 25.71 -6.30
CA ASP A 1119 -10.37 26.77 -5.37
C ASP A 1119 -9.43 26.21 -4.30
N VAL A 1120 -8.13 26.17 -4.63
CA VAL A 1120 -7.09 25.60 -3.77
C VAL A 1120 -6.60 26.62 -2.73
N PRO A 1121 -6.39 26.20 -1.46
CA PRO A 1121 -5.86 27.07 -0.41
C PRO A 1121 -4.52 27.70 -0.78
N GLU A 1122 -4.29 28.96 -0.36
CA GLU A 1122 -3.04 29.68 -0.64
C GLU A 1122 -1.81 28.93 -0.07
N ALA A 1123 -1.98 28.20 1.03
CA ALA A 1123 -0.91 27.38 1.62
C ALA A 1123 -0.39 26.31 0.65
N TRP A 1124 -1.26 25.70 -0.17
CA TRP A 1124 -0.85 24.64 -1.10
C TRP A 1124 0.00 25.18 -2.24
N ARG A 1125 -0.19 26.46 -2.59
CA ARG A 1125 0.59 27.14 -3.62
C ARG A 1125 2.05 27.35 -3.24
N ARG A 1126 2.40 27.13 -1.97
CA ARG A 1126 3.76 27.28 -1.44
C ARG A 1126 4.53 25.95 -1.38
N ILE A 1127 3.86 24.82 -1.60
CA ILE A 1127 4.49 23.49 -1.58
C ILE A 1127 5.45 23.39 -2.78
N THR A 1128 6.70 23.03 -2.50
CA THR A 1128 7.74 22.80 -3.50
C THR A 1128 7.74 21.36 -4.02
N LYS A 1129 8.40 21.12 -5.16
CA LYS A 1129 8.54 19.76 -5.72
C LYS A 1129 9.32 18.85 -4.76
N GLU A 1130 10.32 19.41 -4.08
CA GLU A 1130 11.16 18.72 -3.10
C GLU A 1130 10.36 18.31 -1.86
N GLU A 1131 9.50 19.19 -1.34
CA GLU A 1131 8.57 18.89 -0.26
C GLU A 1131 7.54 17.83 -0.67
N ALA A 1132 7.02 17.89 -1.90
CA ALA A 1132 6.12 16.88 -2.45
C ALA A 1132 6.78 15.49 -2.53
N LEU A 1133 8.04 15.41 -2.96
CA LEU A 1133 8.82 14.16 -2.99
C LEU A 1133 9.15 13.65 -1.58
N LYS A 1134 9.46 14.56 -0.65
CA LYS A 1134 9.68 14.20 0.76
C LYS A 1134 8.39 13.62 1.38
N GLY A 1135 7.26 14.29 1.19
CA GLY A 1135 5.95 13.81 1.63
C GLY A 1135 5.61 12.44 1.05
N LEU A 1136 5.92 12.20 -0.23
CA LEU A 1136 5.76 10.88 -0.86
C LEU A 1136 6.63 9.80 -0.21
N LYS A 1137 7.91 10.09 0.06
CA LYS A 1137 8.83 9.15 0.75
C LYS A 1137 8.39 8.82 2.17
N ASP A 1138 7.87 9.82 2.87
CA ASP A 1138 7.35 9.66 4.22
C ASP A 1138 6.07 8.81 4.21
N ALA A 1139 5.16 9.07 3.28
CA ALA A 1139 3.89 8.36 3.18
C ALA A 1139 4.02 6.87 2.81
N PHE A 1140 5.00 6.51 1.97
CA PHE A 1140 5.27 5.12 1.56
C PHE A 1140 6.35 4.41 2.39
N ASN A 1141 6.83 5.04 3.46
CA ASN A 1141 7.85 4.49 4.34
C ASN A 1141 9.19 4.14 3.64
N ILE A 1142 9.59 4.91 2.62
CA ILE A 1142 10.84 4.71 1.86
C ILE A 1142 12.02 5.40 2.57
N LYS A 1143 13.19 4.75 2.56
CA LYS A 1143 14.44 5.23 3.18
C LYS A 1143 15.24 6.16 2.28
#